data_AF-A0A830CV42-F1
#
_entry.id   AF-A0A830CV42-F1
#
_cell.length_a   1.000
_cell.length_b   1.000
_cell.length_c   1.000
_cell.angle_alpha   90.00
_cell.angle_beta   90.00
_cell.angle_gamma   90.00
#
_symmetry.space_group_name_H-M   'P 1'
#
loop_
_entity.id
_entity.type
_entity.pdbx_description
1 polymer ?
#
loop_
_entity_poly.entity_id
_entity_poly.type
_entity_poly.pdbx_seq_one_letter_code
_entity_poly.pdbx_strand_id
1 'polypeptide(L)'
;MEAPFKGISKDVAGRLSCYKQDWIAGIRSGFGILAPTTYIFFASALPVIAFGEQISRETDGSLSTVEALASTAICGIIHSILGGQPLLILGVAEPTIIMYSYLYKFAKNRQDLGQKLYLAWAGWVCVWTALLLILLAIFNACAIINRFTRIAGETFGMLIAVLFIQEAIKGMVSEFKIPKAENPKLEKYEFAWRYANGLLGIIFSIGLLYTALKSRKARSWWYGTDYGVPLMVVIWTAMSFSIPIQVPFGVPKRLFSPLPWESPSLHHWTVINDMAKVPSVYILAALIPAVMIAGLYFFDHSVASQLAQQKEFNLKNPPAYHYDILLLGFLTLLCGLIGLPPSNGVLPQSPMHTKSLAVLRKQFIRRKMVQTAKESMKRKATNSEIYGQMQAVFMEIDKSPTNTVVKELQELKDAVMKTQDKGEEDLKGSFDPEKHIDEHLPVRVNEQRVSNLLQSLLVALSVCAMPVIKLIPTSVLWGYFAYMAIDSLPGNQLWERILFLFIAPTRRYKVLEKAHASYVESVPFRYIAAFTVFQFVYLMICFGVTWIPIAGILFPLPFFLLISIRQHILPKFFQSHHLWELDAAEYEEIAGAPQRSLSFSLREMEVPVEGEVEICDAEILDELTTNRGELRIRTSSFGDDRLPQVHPKGNVQSE
;
A
#
# COMPACT_ATOMS: atom_id res chain seq x y z
N MET A 1 30.92 -13.79 -5.68
CA MET A 1 29.91 -13.50 -6.73
C MET A 1 29.39 -14.83 -7.22
N GLU A 2 28.09 -15.09 -7.10
CA GLU A 2 27.50 -16.27 -7.73
C GLU A 2 27.57 -16.15 -9.27
N ALA A 3 27.50 -17.28 -9.98
CA ALA A 3 27.50 -17.28 -11.44
C ALA A 3 26.35 -16.41 -12.01
N PRO A 4 26.58 -15.65 -13.10
CA PRO A 4 25.51 -14.88 -13.75
C PRO A 4 24.34 -15.80 -14.12
N PHE A 5 23.11 -15.30 -14.06
CA PHE A 5 21.85 -16.03 -14.31
C PHE A 5 21.41 -17.07 -13.27
N LYS A 6 22.26 -17.46 -12.32
CA LYS A 6 21.90 -18.49 -11.32
C LYS A 6 20.68 -18.08 -10.47
N GLY A 7 20.59 -16.81 -10.09
CA GLY A 7 19.45 -16.26 -9.33
C GLY A 7 18.13 -16.36 -10.11
N ILE A 8 18.13 -15.93 -11.37
CA ILE A 8 16.96 -15.98 -12.26
C ILE A 8 16.51 -17.43 -12.48
N SER A 9 17.46 -18.33 -12.77
CA SER A 9 17.13 -19.74 -13.02
C SER A 9 16.50 -20.41 -11.79
N LYS A 10 16.99 -20.09 -10.58
CA LYS A 10 16.43 -20.59 -9.32
C LYS A 10 15.01 -20.06 -9.08
N ASP A 11 14.78 -18.77 -9.30
CA ASP A 11 13.48 -18.13 -9.13
C ASP A 11 12.44 -18.71 -10.11
N VAL A 12 12.82 -18.90 -11.37
CA VAL A 12 11.97 -19.51 -12.40
C VAL A 12 11.66 -20.97 -12.08
N ALA A 13 12.66 -21.78 -11.71
CA ALA A 13 12.46 -23.18 -11.38
C ALA A 13 11.52 -23.35 -10.16
N GLY A 14 11.68 -22.52 -9.13
CA GLY A 14 10.83 -22.54 -7.94
C GLY A 14 9.40 -22.11 -8.20
N ARG A 15 9.18 -21.15 -9.12
CA ARG A 15 7.82 -20.67 -9.45
C ARG A 15 7.11 -21.54 -10.48
N LEU A 16 7.84 -22.19 -11.39
CA LEU A 16 7.26 -23.06 -12.41
C LEU A 16 6.50 -24.25 -11.78
N SER A 17 6.95 -24.78 -10.66
CA SER A 17 6.26 -25.85 -9.93
C SER A 17 4.92 -25.41 -9.33
N CYS A 18 4.81 -24.14 -8.90
CA CYS A 18 3.59 -23.60 -8.27
C CYS A 18 2.63 -22.98 -9.29
N TYR A 19 3.10 -22.60 -10.48
CA TYR A 19 2.33 -21.84 -11.47
C TYR A 19 0.96 -22.44 -11.80
N LYS A 20 0.87 -23.76 -12.00
CA LYS A 20 -0.41 -24.44 -12.29
C LYS A 20 -1.39 -24.35 -11.11
N GLN A 21 -0.87 -24.39 -9.87
CA GLN A 21 -1.68 -24.34 -8.67
C GLN A 21 -2.28 -22.94 -8.46
N ASP A 22 -1.53 -21.87 -8.75
CA ASP A 22 -2.00 -20.48 -8.61
C ASP A 22 -3.27 -20.21 -9.45
N TRP A 23 -3.31 -20.73 -10.68
CA TRP A 23 -4.47 -20.58 -11.57
C TRP A 23 -5.68 -21.42 -11.12
N ILE A 24 -5.44 -22.68 -10.74
CA ILE A 24 -6.50 -23.58 -10.27
C ILE A 24 -7.09 -23.06 -8.95
N ALA A 25 -6.24 -22.55 -8.04
CA ALA A 25 -6.64 -22.01 -6.76
C ALA A 25 -7.45 -20.70 -6.92
N GLY A 26 -7.06 -19.85 -7.87
CA GLY A 26 -7.84 -18.67 -8.24
C GLY A 26 -9.22 -19.05 -8.77
N ILE A 27 -9.30 -19.92 -9.78
CA ILE A 27 -10.61 -20.31 -10.38
C ILE A 27 -11.53 -20.98 -9.34
N ARG A 28 -10.97 -21.82 -8.46
CA ARG A 28 -11.75 -22.56 -7.44
C ARG A 28 -12.27 -21.67 -6.30
N SER A 29 -11.66 -20.51 -6.07
CA SER A 29 -12.11 -19.59 -5.01
C SER A 29 -13.37 -18.79 -5.42
N GLY A 30 -13.81 -18.90 -6.69
CA GLY A 30 -15.13 -18.46 -7.15
C GLY A 30 -15.39 -16.96 -6.97
N PHE A 31 -16.65 -16.60 -6.68
CA PHE A 31 -17.13 -15.22 -6.52
C PHE A 31 -16.49 -14.46 -5.35
N GLY A 32 -15.86 -15.14 -4.39
CA GLY A 32 -15.17 -14.47 -3.27
C GLY A 32 -14.08 -13.52 -3.74
N ILE A 33 -13.37 -13.84 -4.83
CA ILE A 33 -12.28 -13.00 -5.36
C ILE A 33 -12.79 -11.68 -5.94
N LEU A 34 -14.08 -11.58 -6.29
CA LEU A 34 -14.62 -10.40 -6.95
C LEU A 34 -14.52 -9.16 -6.04
N ALA A 35 -14.81 -9.29 -4.75
CA ALA A 35 -14.75 -8.17 -3.80
C ALA A 35 -13.34 -7.57 -3.66
N PRO A 36 -12.28 -8.37 -3.35
CA PRO A 36 -10.90 -7.89 -3.39
C PRO A 36 -10.50 -7.30 -4.75
N THR A 37 -10.94 -7.91 -5.85
CA THR A 37 -10.59 -7.44 -7.19
C THR A 37 -11.18 -6.07 -7.48
N THR A 38 -12.46 -5.87 -7.18
CA THR A 38 -13.15 -4.58 -7.38
C THR A 38 -12.58 -3.51 -6.44
N TYR A 39 -12.26 -3.86 -5.19
CA TYR A 39 -11.59 -2.96 -4.26
C TYR A 39 -10.22 -2.50 -4.80
N ILE A 40 -9.36 -3.44 -5.21
CA ILE A 40 -8.03 -3.12 -5.74
C ILE A 40 -8.12 -2.41 -7.10
N PHE A 41 -9.12 -2.71 -7.93
CA PHE A 41 -9.39 -1.94 -9.15
C PHE A 41 -9.56 -0.45 -8.84
N PHE A 42 -10.44 -0.07 -7.92
CA PHE A 42 -10.61 1.34 -7.59
C PHE A 42 -9.40 1.94 -6.89
N ALA A 43 -8.74 1.18 -6.00
CA ALA A 43 -7.51 1.60 -5.34
C ALA A 43 -6.35 1.79 -6.34
N SER A 44 -6.41 1.17 -7.52
CA SER A 44 -5.42 1.29 -8.59
C SER A 44 -5.77 2.34 -9.64
N ALA A 45 -7.04 2.43 -10.03
CA ALA A 45 -7.49 3.32 -11.09
C ALA A 45 -7.49 4.79 -10.64
N LEU A 46 -7.96 5.10 -9.43
CA LEU A 46 -8.06 6.49 -8.96
C LEU A 46 -6.72 7.22 -8.86
N PRO A 47 -5.64 6.62 -8.29
CA PRO A 47 -4.33 7.26 -8.28
C PRO A 47 -3.79 7.46 -9.69
N VAL A 48 -3.93 6.47 -10.56
CA VAL A 48 -3.44 6.55 -11.95
C VAL A 48 -4.18 7.63 -12.74
N ILE A 49 -5.49 7.81 -12.50
CA ILE A 49 -6.27 8.90 -13.10
C ILE A 49 -5.72 10.26 -12.67
N ALA A 50 -5.48 10.41 -11.37
CA ALA A 50 -5.01 11.66 -10.78
C ALA A 50 -3.56 11.97 -11.21
N PHE A 51 -2.69 10.97 -11.28
CA PHE A 51 -1.35 11.03 -11.84
C PHE A 51 -1.33 11.34 -13.33
N GLY A 52 -2.28 10.79 -14.08
CA GLY A 52 -2.51 11.12 -15.49
C GLY A 52 -2.84 12.60 -15.73
N GLU A 53 -3.63 13.20 -14.85
CA GLU A 53 -3.90 14.64 -14.88
C GLU A 53 -2.64 15.45 -14.52
N GLN A 54 -1.87 15.00 -13.53
CA GLN A 54 -0.62 15.66 -13.14
C GLN A 54 0.40 15.67 -14.29
N ILE A 55 0.63 14.53 -14.95
CA ILE A 55 1.57 14.45 -16.07
C ILE A 55 1.07 15.27 -17.27
N SER A 56 -0.23 15.32 -17.52
CA SER A 56 -0.84 16.17 -18.57
C SER A 56 -0.56 17.65 -18.33
N ARG A 57 -0.72 18.12 -17.10
CA ARG A 57 -0.43 19.50 -16.73
C ARG A 57 1.05 19.86 -16.83
N GLU A 58 1.94 18.92 -16.50
CA GLU A 58 3.38 19.18 -16.49
C GLU A 58 4.05 19.00 -17.87
N THR A 59 3.42 18.27 -18.78
CA THR A 59 3.90 18.02 -20.15
C THR A 59 3.14 18.80 -21.23
N ASP A 60 2.41 19.85 -20.84
CA ASP A 60 1.54 20.66 -21.72
C ASP A 60 0.65 19.79 -22.63
N GLY A 61 0.07 18.72 -22.08
CA GLY A 61 -0.83 17.79 -22.78
C GLY A 61 -0.14 16.78 -23.71
N SER A 62 1.19 16.63 -23.67
CA SER A 62 1.91 15.64 -24.48
C SER A 62 1.76 14.20 -23.98
N LEU A 63 1.48 14.00 -22.69
CA LEU A 63 1.03 12.73 -22.10
C LEU A 63 -0.22 12.99 -21.29
N SER A 64 -1.22 12.12 -21.38
CA SER A 64 -2.51 12.28 -20.72
C SER A 64 -2.82 11.10 -19.79
N THR A 65 -4.05 11.12 -19.24
CA THR A 65 -4.54 10.05 -18.37
C THR A 65 -4.74 8.72 -19.10
N VAL A 66 -5.01 8.75 -20.40
CA VAL A 66 -5.22 7.54 -21.20
C VAL A 66 -3.93 6.71 -21.29
N GLU A 67 -2.79 7.34 -21.55
CA GLU A 67 -1.50 6.65 -21.69
C GLU A 67 -1.06 6.07 -20.35
N ALA A 68 -1.31 6.78 -19.25
CA ALA A 68 -1.04 6.27 -17.90
C ALA A 68 -1.88 5.02 -17.60
N LEU A 69 -3.21 5.06 -17.83
CA LEU A 69 -4.08 3.89 -17.62
C LEU A 69 -3.75 2.74 -18.57
N ALA A 70 -3.48 3.02 -19.86
CA ALA A 70 -3.08 2.02 -20.83
C ALA A 70 -1.78 1.33 -20.41
N SER A 71 -0.79 2.09 -19.93
CA SER A 71 0.45 1.52 -19.40
C SER A 71 0.19 0.58 -18.22
N THR A 72 -0.62 1.02 -17.25
CA THR A 72 -0.94 0.19 -16.08
C THR A 72 -1.70 -1.09 -16.46
N ALA A 73 -2.64 -1.01 -17.40
CA ALA A 73 -3.39 -2.16 -17.89
C ALA A 73 -2.48 -3.16 -18.62
N ILE A 74 -1.67 -2.70 -19.57
CA ILE A 74 -0.78 -3.57 -20.36
C ILE A 74 0.26 -4.23 -19.47
N CYS A 75 0.94 -3.44 -18.61
CA CYS A 75 1.94 -3.97 -17.68
C CYS A 75 1.32 -4.94 -16.66
N GLY A 76 0.14 -4.62 -16.13
CA GLY A 76 -0.58 -5.46 -15.19
C GLY A 76 -1.01 -6.80 -15.79
N ILE A 77 -1.54 -6.79 -17.02
CA ILE A 77 -1.91 -8.03 -17.74
C ILE A 77 -0.67 -8.89 -17.97
N ILE A 78 0.40 -8.33 -18.53
CA ILE A 78 1.61 -9.10 -18.83
C ILE A 78 2.24 -9.64 -17.54
N HIS A 79 2.29 -8.85 -16.47
CA HIS A 79 2.86 -9.30 -15.20
C HIS A 79 1.97 -10.32 -14.47
N SER A 80 0.65 -10.23 -14.57
CA SER A 80 -0.23 -11.27 -14.00
C SER A 80 0.01 -12.65 -14.63
N ILE A 81 0.32 -12.67 -15.94
CA ILE A 81 0.59 -13.89 -16.70
C ILE A 81 2.04 -14.37 -16.50
N LEU A 82 3.01 -13.48 -16.70
CA LEU A 82 4.42 -13.83 -16.76
C LEU A 82 5.19 -13.57 -15.46
N GLY A 83 4.65 -12.83 -14.50
CA GLY A 83 5.34 -12.39 -13.28
C GLY A 83 5.67 -13.53 -12.32
N GLY A 84 6.78 -13.39 -11.62
CA GLY A 84 7.20 -14.28 -10.54
C GLY A 84 6.30 -14.14 -9.33
N GLN A 85 6.08 -12.92 -8.84
CA GLN A 85 5.19 -12.63 -7.71
C GLN A 85 3.78 -12.21 -8.16
N PRO A 86 2.76 -13.06 -8.01
CA PRO A 86 1.41 -12.76 -8.49
C PRO A 86 0.62 -11.76 -7.64
N LEU A 87 1.13 -11.40 -6.45
CA LEU A 87 0.49 -10.44 -5.54
C LEU A 87 0.87 -8.99 -5.83
N LEU A 88 1.92 -8.76 -6.62
CA LEU A 88 2.46 -7.44 -6.89
C LEU A 88 1.57 -6.68 -7.88
N ILE A 89 1.16 -5.46 -7.52
CA ILE A 89 0.38 -4.59 -8.41
C ILE A 89 1.33 -3.62 -9.11
N LEU A 90 1.26 -3.59 -10.44
CA LEU A 90 1.97 -2.61 -11.25
C LEU A 90 1.09 -1.41 -11.53
N GLY A 91 1.67 -0.22 -11.40
CA GLY A 91 1.04 1.04 -11.72
C GLY A 91 2.06 2.13 -12.01
N VAL A 92 1.58 3.24 -12.57
CA VAL A 92 2.41 4.45 -12.71
C VAL A 92 2.50 5.11 -11.33
N ALA A 93 3.72 5.18 -10.79
CA ALA A 93 3.99 5.87 -9.53
C ALA A 93 4.37 7.35 -9.76
N GLU A 94 4.22 8.16 -8.72
CA GLU A 94 4.59 9.58 -8.74
C GLU A 94 6.06 9.82 -9.14
N PRO A 95 7.06 9.06 -8.64
CA PRO A 95 8.45 9.25 -9.04
C PRO A 95 8.66 9.17 -10.55
N THR A 96 7.93 8.28 -11.25
CA THR A 96 7.97 8.20 -12.72
C THR A 96 7.49 9.50 -13.38
N ILE A 97 6.41 10.09 -12.85
CA ILE A 97 5.83 11.33 -13.40
C ILE A 97 6.79 12.49 -13.21
N ILE A 98 7.40 12.60 -12.03
CA ILE A 98 8.40 13.62 -11.73
C ILE A 98 9.56 13.53 -12.73
N MET A 99 10.06 12.32 -12.98
CA MET A 99 11.13 12.09 -13.95
C MET A 99 10.70 12.48 -15.37
N TYR A 100 9.51 12.09 -15.80
CA TYR A 100 8.97 12.45 -17.12
C TYR A 100 8.76 13.97 -17.28
N SER A 101 8.31 14.66 -16.23
CA SER A 101 8.23 16.13 -16.19
C SER A 101 9.60 16.79 -16.35
N TYR A 102 10.64 16.25 -15.72
CA TYR A 102 12.00 16.74 -15.89
C TYR A 102 12.52 16.49 -17.31
N LEU A 103 12.31 15.28 -17.86
CA LEU A 103 12.66 14.97 -19.24
C LEU A 103 11.97 15.95 -20.21
N TYR A 104 10.69 16.24 -19.98
CA TYR A 104 9.93 17.18 -20.79
C TYR A 104 10.49 18.61 -20.72
N LYS A 105 10.73 19.13 -19.50
CA LYS A 105 11.35 20.46 -19.31
C LYS A 105 12.73 20.55 -19.95
N PHE A 106 13.51 19.48 -19.86
CA PHE A 106 14.83 19.39 -20.50
C PHE A 106 14.72 19.43 -22.03
N ALA A 107 13.82 18.63 -22.62
CA ALA A 107 13.60 18.58 -24.06
C ALA A 107 13.05 19.91 -24.61
N LYS A 108 12.10 20.54 -23.91
CA LYS A 108 11.46 21.81 -24.31
C LYS A 108 12.44 22.98 -24.39
N ASN A 109 13.45 23.01 -23.52
CA ASN A 109 14.45 24.08 -23.47
C ASN A 109 15.54 23.96 -24.54
N ARG A 110 15.52 22.90 -25.37
CA ARG A 110 16.54 22.63 -26.39
C ARG A 110 15.94 22.73 -27.80
N GLN A 111 16.63 23.45 -28.68
CA GLN A 111 16.19 23.67 -30.06
C GLN A 111 16.23 22.39 -30.90
N ASP A 112 17.09 21.43 -30.57
CA ASP A 112 17.30 20.20 -31.35
C ASP A 112 16.27 19.08 -31.08
N LEU A 113 15.68 19.04 -29.87
CA LEU A 113 14.66 18.04 -29.49
C LEU A 113 13.25 18.61 -29.66
N GLY A 114 13.02 19.83 -29.21
CA GLY A 114 11.70 20.45 -29.18
C GLY A 114 10.64 19.62 -28.45
N GLN A 115 9.38 20.06 -28.54
CA GLN A 115 8.25 19.35 -27.93
C GLN A 115 7.87 18.05 -28.68
N LYS A 116 8.17 17.98 -29.99
CA LYS A 116 7.73 16.88 -30.86
C LYS A 116 8.58 15.60 -30.69
N LEU A 117 9.88 15.71 -30.43
CA LEU A 117 10.77 14.54 -30.27
C LEU A 117 10.95 14.11 -28.81
N TYR A 118 10.27 14.77 -27.87
CA TYR A 118 10.33 14.41 -26.44
C TYR A 118 9.98 12.93 -26.19
N LEU A 119 8.90 12.43 -26.79
CA LEU A 119 8.44 11.04 -26.62
C LEU A 119 9.47 10.05 -27.17
N ALA A 120 10.07 10.34 -28.33
CA ALA A 120 11.12 9.54 -28.94
C ALA A 120 12.39 9.50 -28.08
N TRP A 121 12.77 10.63 -27.48
CA TRP A 121 13.89 10.69 -26.55
C TRP A 121 13.61 9.92 -25.25
N ALA A 122 12.41 10.04 -24.69
CA ALA A 122 11.97 9.24 -23.55
C ALA A 122 12.01 7.72 -23.87
N GLY A 123 11.67 7.33 -25.10
CA GLY A 123 11.85 5.97 -25.60
C GLY A 123 13.30 5.47 -25.50
N TRP A 124 14.27 6.27 -25.92
CA TRP A 124 15.71 5.92 -25.77
C TRP A 124 16.16 5.84 -24.31
N VAL A 125 15.66 6.72 -23.45
CA VAL A 125 15.89 6.62 -22.00
C VAL A 125 15.36 5.28 -21.47
N CYS A 126 14.17 4.84 -21.90
CA CYS A 126 13.61 3.54 -21.54
C CYS A 126 14.43 2.36 -22.08
N VAL A 127 14.99 2.44 -23.30
CA VAL A 127 15.87 1.39 -23.85
C VAL A 127 17.10 1.20 -22.97
N TRP A 128 17.78 2.29 -22.61
CA TRP A 128 18.93 2.23 -21.69
C TRP A 128 18.54 1.74 -20.31
N THR A 129 17.38 2.19 -19.80
CA THR A 129 16.86 1.76 -18.50
C THR A 129 16.61 0.24 -18.49
N ALA A 130 15.97 -0.29 -19.54
CA ALA A 130 15.71 -1.71 -19.70
C ALA A 130 17.00 -2.52 -19.73
N LEU A 131 18.00 -2.05 -20.50
CA LEU A 131 19.32 -2.69 -20.56
C LEU A 131 19.98 -2.74 -19.18
N LEU A 132 19.95 -1.63 -18.43
CA LEU A 132 20.52 -1.58 -17.08
C LEU A 132 19.78 -2.48 -16.09
N LEU A 133 18.44 -2.53 -16.13
CA LEU A 133 17.64 -3.42 -15.29
C LEU A 133 17.92 -4.90 -15.59
N ILE A 134 18.06 -5.26 -16.86
CA ILE A 134 18.44 -6.62 -17.28
C ILE A 134 19.85 -6.95 -16.77
N LEU A 135 20.81 -6.04 -16.89
CA LEU A 135 22.15 -6.25 -16.33
C LEU A 135 22.13 -6.44 -14.81
N LEU A 136 21.37 -5.60 -14.08
CA LEU A 136 21.22 -5.72 -12.62
C LEU A 136 20.62 -7.08 -12.21
N ALA A 137 19.64 -7.59 -12.97
CA ALA A 137 19.06 -8.90 -12.75
C ALA A 137 20.08 -10.04 -12.97
N ILE A 138 20.93 -9.93 -14.00
CA ILE A 138 21.96 -10.93 -14.33
C ILE A 138 23.05 -10.98 -13.27
N PHE A 139 23.49 -9.82 -12.77
CA PHE A 139 24.57 -9.71 -11.77
C PHE A 139 24.13 -9.96 -10.32
N ASN A 140 22.89 -10.44 -10.09
CA ASN A 140 22.36 -10.71 -8.75
C ASN A 140 22.44 -9.46 -7.84
N ALA A 141 22.09 -8.28 -8.38
CA ALA A 141 21.99 -7.06 -7.59
C ALA A 141 20.86 -7.12 -6.55
N CYS A 142 19.92 -8.06 -6.70
CA CYS A 142 18.81 -8.29 -5.77
C CYS A 142 19.27 -8.67 -4.36
N ALA A 143 20.51 -9.12 -4.15
CA ALA A 143 21.07 -9.30 -2.81
C ALA A 143 21.14 -7.97 -1.99
N ILE A 144 21.12 -6.81 -2.66
CA ILE A 144 21.06 -5.49 -2.03
C ILE A 144 19.70 -5.28 -1.32
N ILE A 145 18.64 -5.92 -1.81
CA ILE A 145 17.27 -5.80 -1.28
C ILE A 145 17.21 -6.30 0.18
N ASN A 146 17.94 -7.37 0.52
CA ASN A 146 18.02 -7.88 1.89
C ASN A 146 18.75 -6.94 2.86
N ARG A 147 19.47 -5.93 2.37
CA ARG A 147 20.09 -4.88 3.20
C ARG A 147 19.17 -3.70 3.43
N PHE A 148 18.05 -3.65 2.71
CA PHE A 148 17.03 -2.64 2.91
C PHE A 148 16.28 -2.97 4.19
N THR A 149 16.49 -2.14 5.22
CA THR A 149 15.86 -2.33 6.52
C THR A 149 14.68 -1.39 6.71
N ARG A 150 13.93 -1.61 7.79
CA ARG A 150 12.70 -0.90 8.09
C ARG A 150 12.92 0.62 8.15
N ILE A 151 14.08 1.07 8.65
CA ILE A 151 14.43 2.50 8.71
C ILE A 151 14.27 3.22 7.36
N ALA A 152 14.67 2.55 6.27
CA ALA A 152 14.70 3.15 4.96
C ALA A 152 13.32 3.08 4.29
N GLY A 153 12.58 1.99 4.50
CA GLY A 153 11.19 1.85 4.05
C GLY A 153 10.26 2.86 4.73
N GLU A 154 10.41 3.07 6.03
CA GLU A 154 9.62 4.04 6.80
C GLU A 154 9.91 5.49 6.40
N THR A 155 11.19 5.82 6.25
CA THR A 155 11.60 7.17 5.82
C THR A 155 11.11 7.45 4.40
N PHE A 156 11.17 6.45 3.52
CA PHE A 156 10.67 6.56 2.15
C PHE A 156 9.13 6.71 2.11
N GLY A 157 8.39 5.88 2.84
CA GLY A 157 6.93 5.98 2.93
C GLY A 157 6.47 7.34 3.49
N MET A 158 7.17 7.87 4.52
CA MET A 158 6.89 9.22 5.03
C MET A 158 7.14 10.29 3.98
N LEU A 159 8.19 10.15 3.17
CA LEU A 159 8.52 11.12 2.14
C LEU A 159 7.46 11.16 1.05
N ILE A 160 6.99 10.00 0.57
CA ILE A 160 5.88 9.91 -0.39
C ILE A 160 4.60 10.52 0.19
N ALA A 161 4.28 10.26 1.46
CA ALA A 161 3.11 10.87 2.10
C ALA A 161 3.20 12.41 2.13
N VAL A 162 4.38 12.97 2.44
CA VAL A 162 4.59 14.43 2.42
C VAL A 162 4.48 15.00 1.00
N LEU A 163 5.04 14.31 -0.01
CA LEU A 163 4.95 14.72 -1.42
C LEU A 163 3.50 14.69 -1.92
N PHE A 164 2.71 13.67 -1.57
CA PHE A 164 1.29 13.62 -1.93
C PHE A 164 0.48 14.76 -1.29
N ILE A 165 0.75 15.11 -0.02
CA ILE A 165 0.09 16.27 0.61
C ILE A 165 0.48 17.56 -0.14
N GLN A 166 1.76 17.71 -0.49
CA GLN A 166 2.24 18.86 -1.25
C GLN A 166 1.55 18.96 -2.61
N GLU A 167 1.43 17.85 -3.35
CA GLU A 167 0.78 17.86 -4.66
C GLU A 167 -0.74 18.08 -4.54
N ALA A 168 -1.39 17.56 -3.49
CA ALA A 168 -2.79 17.88 -3.21
C ALA A 168 -2.99 19.39 -2.98
N ILE A 169 -2.10 20.04 -2.21
CA ILE A 169 -2.13 21.49 -1.98
C ILE A 169 -1.86 22.27 -3.28
N LYS A 170 -0.83 21.88 -4.04
CA LYS A 170 -0.50 22.49 -5.34
C LYS A 170 -1.66 22.36 -6.33
N GLY A 171 -2.31 21.21 -6.35
CA GLY A 171 -3.53 20.93 -7.10
C GLY A 171 -4.69 21.84 -6.69
N MET A 172 -5.00 21.95 -5.40
CA MET A 172 -6.03 22.87 -4.90
C MET A 172 -5.74 24.33 -5.26
N VAL A 173 -4.50 24.80 -5.08
CA VAL A 173 -4.09 26.16 -5.44
C VAL A 173 -4.20 26.40 -6.95
N SER A 174 -4.00 25.37 -7.76
CA SER A 174 -4.12 25.47 -9.22
C SER A 174 -5.55 25.69 -9.69
N GLU A 175 -6.56 25.31 -8.91
CA GLU A 175 -7.97 25.57 -9.24
C GLU A 175 -8.34 27.06 -9.18
N PHE A 176 -7.54 27.86 -8.45
CA PHE A 176 -7.64 29.31 -8.42
C PHE A 176 -6.88 30.00 -9.56
N LYS A 177 -6.13 29.25 -10.38
CA LYS A 177 -5.27 29.78 -11.45
C LYS A 177 -5.82 29.42 -12.82
N ILE A 178 -5.56 30.28 -13.81
CA ILE A 178 -5.86 29.99 -15.21
C ILE A 178 -4.87 28.91 -15.69
N PRO A 179 -5.32 27.78 -16.27
CA PRO A 179 -4.41 26.83 -16.90
C PRO A 179 -3.67 27.48 -18.07
N LYS A 180 -2.36 27.25 -18.15
CA LYS A 180 -1.45 27.90 -19.13
C LYS A 180 -1.76 27.56 -20.59
N ALA A 181 -2.51 26.49 -20.83
CA ALA A 181 -2.87 26.00 -22.17
C ALA A 181 -4.17 26.59 -22.75
N GLU A 182 -4.96 27.33 -21.95
CA GLU A 182 -6.29 27.80 -22.36
C GLU A 182 -6.34 29.32 -22.54
N ASN A 183 -7.18 29.76 -23.49
CA ASN A 183 -7.29 31.18 -23.83
C ASN A 183 -7.79 31.99 -22.61
N PRO A 184 -7.03 33.00 -22.14
CA PRO A 184 -7.38 33.78 -20.95
C PRO A 184 -8.61 34.68 -21.13
N LYS A 185 -9.18 34.72 -22.34
CA LYS A 185 -10.34 35.56 -22.73
C LYS A 185 -11.71 34.87 -22.57
N LEU A 186 -11.76 33.60 -22.14
CA LEU A 186 -13.04 32.89 -21.95
C LEU A 186 -13.76 33.43 -20.70
N GLU A 187 -15.09 33.61 -20.77
CA GLU A 187 -15.94 34.10 -19.66
C GLU A 187 -15.77 33.27 -18.36
N LYS A 188 -15.47 31.97 -18.51
CA LYS A 188 -15.14 31.06 -17.40
C LYS A 188 -13.92 31.48 -16.55
N TYR A 189 -13.07 32.37 -17.07
CA TYR A 189 -11.88 32.89 -16.40
C TYR A 189 -12.04 34.29 -15.84
N GLU A 190 -13.22 34.89 -15.91
CA GLU A 190 -13.48 36.12 -15.16
C GLU A 190 -13.25 35.90 -13.65
N PHE A 191 -12.92 36.99 -12.95
CA PHE A 191 -12.51 36.93 -11.54
C PHE A 191 -13.56 36.25 -10.65
N ALA A 192 -14.85 36.54 -10.89
CA ALA A 192 -15.97 35.95 -10.15
C ALA A 192 -16.04 34.42 -10.30
N TRP A 193 -15.96 33.91 -11.54
CA TRP A 193 -16.05 32.48 -11.84
C TRP A 193 -14.79 31.71 -11.44
N ARG A 194 -13.62 32.34 -11.52
CA ARG A 194 -12.36 31.75 -11.02
C ARG A 194 -12.37 31.59 -9.50
N TYR A 195 -12.86 32.61 -8.79
CA TYR A 195 -13.01 32.56 -7.35
C TYR A 195 -14.05 31.51 -6.93
N ALA A 196 -15.19 31.45 -7.63
CA ALA A 196 -16.22 30.44 -7.41
C ALA A 196 -15.69 29.01 -7.67
N ASN A 197 -14.93 28.79 -8.75
CA ASN A 197 -14.31 27.50 -9.06
C ASN A 197 -13.32 27.08 -7.96
N GLY A 198 -12.47 28.00 -7.50
CA GLY A 198 -11.53 27.71 -6.42
C GLY A 198 -12.24 27.39 -5.10
N LEU A 199 -13.29 28.13 -4.74
CA LEU A 199 -14.07 27.87 -3.52
C LEU A 199 -14.78 26.52 -3.59
N LEU A 200 -15.46 26.22 -4.70
CA LEU A 200 -16.06 24.90 -4.95
C LEU A 200 -15.00 23.80 -4.94
N GLY A 201 -13.81 24.08 -5.46
CA GLY A 201 -12.67 23.17 -5.44
C GLY A 201 -12.25 22.79 -4.03
N ILE A 202 -12.15 23.78 -3.13
CA ILE A 202 -11.85 23.55 -1.71
C ILE A 202 -12.98 22.74 -1.04
N ILE A 203 -14.24 23.10 -1.28
CA ILE A 203 -15.40 22.42 -0.71
C ILE A 203 -15.42 20.94 -1.12
N PHE A 204 -15.22 20.64 -2.40
CA PHE A 204 -15.20 19.26 -2.90
C PHE A 204 -13.98 18.48 -2.41
N SER A 205 -12.80 19.11 -2.34
CA SER A 205 -11.58 18.45 -1.87
C SER A 205 -11.65 18.10 -0.37
N ILE A 206 -11.98 19.07 0.48
CA ILE A 206 -12.12 18.87 1.93
C ILE A 206 -13.34 17.99 2.23
N GLY A 207 -14.43 18.19 1.49
CA GLY A 207 -15.65 17.39 1.60
C GLY A 207 -15.37 15.91 1.36
N LEU A 208 -14.69 15.57 0.25
CA LEU A 208 -14.28 14.20 -0.03
C LEU A 208 -13.34 13.66 1.04
N LEU A 209 -12.33 14.43 1.44
CA LEU A 209 -11.38 14.00 2.48
C LEU A 209 -12.10 13.64 3.78
N TYR A 210 -13.01 14.51 4.25
CA TYR A 210 -13.77 14.29 5.47
C TYR A 210 -14.68 13.06 5.36
N THR A 211 -15.44 12.93 4.27
CA THR A 211 -16.36 11.80 4.11
C THR A 211 -15.62 10.49 3.86
N ALA A 212 -14.48 10.49 3.17
CA ALA A 212 -13.63 9.32 2.96
C ALA A 212 -13.01 8.83 4.27
N LEU A 213 -12.47 9.74 5.10
CA LEU A 213 -11.97 9.40 6.44
C LEU A 213 -13.08 8.90 7.36
N LYS A 214 -14.26 9.51 7.31
CA LYS A 214 -15.44 9.05 8.05
C LYS A 214 -15.90 7.68 7.55
N SER A 215 -15.88 7.45 6.25
CA SER A 215 -16.24 6.15 5.65
C SER A 215 -15.26 5.05 6.07
N ARG A 216 -13.96 5.36 6.17
CA ARG A 216 -12.97 4.43 6.73
C ARG A 216 -13.27 4.09 8.19
N LYS A 217 -13.60 5.07 9.03
CA LYS A 217 -13.99 4.84 10.44
C LYS A 217 -15.35 4.17 10.61
N ALA A 218 -16.28 4.42 9.68
CA ALA A 218 -17.61 3.83 9.67
C ALA A 218 -17.58 2.37 9.19
N ARG A 219 -16.42 1.85 8.75
CA ARG A 219 -16.22 0.44 8.44
C ARG A 219 -16.45 -0.45 9.67
N SER A 220 -16.30 0.08 10.89
CA SER A 220 -16.67 -0.58 12.15
C SER A 220 -18.18 -0.54 12.49
N TRP A 221 -19.03 0.10 11.68
CA TRP A 221 -20.46 0.27 11.95
C TRP A 221 -21.26 -0.55 10.92
N TRP A 222 -21.98 -1.58 11.37
CA TRP A 222 -23.10 -2.40 10.82
C TRP A 222 -23.35 -2.50 9.27
N TYR A 223 -23.09 -1.49 8.44
CA TYR A 223 -23.22 -1.50 6.97
C TYR A 223 -21.89 -1.21 6.23
N GLY A 224 -20.79 -1.78 6.73
CA GLY A 224 -19.43 -1.50 6.24
C GLY A 224 -19.13 -2.12 4.86
N THR A 225 -19.25 -1.32 3.80
CA THR A 225 -18.82 -1.72 2.44
C THR A 225 -17.35 -1.34 2.22
N ASP A 226 -16.52 -2.28 1.75
CA ASP A 226 -15.14 -2.03 1.32
C ASP A 226 -15.02 -0.96 0.23
N TYR A 227 -16.15 -0.61 -0.39
CA TYR A 227 -16.34 0.41 -1.42
C TYR A 227 -16.53 1.84 -0.90
N GLY A 228 -16.25 2.10 0.38
CA GLY A 228 -16.43 3.43 0.99
C GLY A 228 -15.79 4.59 0.22
N VAL A 229 -14.49 4.51 -0.08
CA VAL A 229 -13.76 5.59 -0.78
C VAL A 229 -14.24 5.78 -2.22
N PRO A 230 -14.36 4.73 -3.06
CA PRO A 230 -14.92 4.86 -4.41
C PRO A 230 -16.34 5.41 -4.42
N LEU A 231 -17.19 4.99 -3.49
CA LEU A 231 -18.55 5.49 -3.34
C LEU A 231 -18.56 6.99 -3.03
N MET A 232 -17.66 7.46 -2.15
CA MET A 232 -17.55 8.90 -1.86
C MET A 232 -17.09 9.69 -3.09
N VAL A 233 -16.18 9.16 -3.91
CA VAL A 233 -15.80 9.80 -5.19
C VAL A 233 -17.01 9.94 -6.11
N VAL A 234 -17.85 8.90 -6.24
CA VAL A 234 -19.07 8.95 -7.04
C VAL A 234 -20.08 9.94 -6.47
N ILE A 235 -20.32 9.95 -5.15
CA ILE A 235 -21.26 10.87 -4.49
C ILE A 235 -20.84 12.33 -4.69
N TRP A 236 -19.55 12.66 -4.47
CA TRP A 236 -19.07 14.02 -4.66
C TRP A 236 -19.02 14.43 -6.13
N THR A 237 -18.76 13.48 -7.03
CA THR A 237 -18.89 13.70 -8.48
C THR A 237 -20.35 13.99 -8.84
N ALA A 238 -21.32 13.22 -8.33
CA ALA A 238 -22.74 13.44 -8.56
C ALA A 238 -23.20 14.80 -7.99
N MET A 239 -22.78 15.14 -6.77
CA MET A 239 -23.08 16.43 -6.15
C MET A 239 -22.52 17.62 -6.96
N SER A 240 -21.40 17.43 -7.66
CA SER A 240 -20.85 18.45 -8.56
C SER A 240 -21.76 18.80 -9.74
N PHE A 241 -22.71 17.92 -10.10
CA PHE A 241 -23.73 18.20 -11.13
C PHE A 241 -24.96 18.94 -10.59
N SER A 242 -25.18 18.93 -9.27
CA SER A 242 -26.32 19.59 -8.62
C SER A 242 -26.10 21.09 -8.39
N ILE A 243 -24.97 21.64 -8.84
CA ILE A 243 -24.65 23.07 -8.73
C ILE A 243 -25.60 23.88 -9.63
N PRO A 244 -26.16 25.01 -9.16
CA PRO A 244 -27.20 25.76 -9.87
C PRO A 244 -26.77 26.26 -11.25
N ILE A 245 -27.77 26.28 -12.16
CA ILE A 245 -27.72 26.62 -13.60
C ILE A 245 -27.06 27.99 -13.91
N GLN A 246 -26.88 28.85 -12.91
CA GLN A 246 -26.24 30.16 -13.07
C GLN A 246 -24.72 30.10 -13.29
N VAL A 247 -24.09 28.93 -13.10
CA VAL A 247 -22.65 28.74 -13.30
C VAL A 247 -22.34 28.39 -14.77
N PRO A 248 -21.37 29.04 -15.44
CA PRO A 248 -21.05 28.76 -16.84
C PRO A 248 -20.53 27.33 -17.04
N PHE A 249 -20.79 26.76 -18.22
CA PHE A 249 -20.30 25.43 -18.62
C PHE A 249 -18.77 25.34 -18.47
N GLY A 250 -18.30 24.58 -17.47
CA GLY A 250 -16.86 24.38 -17.20
C GLY A 250 -16.44 24.58 -15.75
N VAL A 251 -17.34 25.03 -14.86
CA VAL A 251 -17.12 25.10 -13.41
C VAL A 251 -18.03 24.07 -12.72
N PRO A 252 -17.51 23.12 -11.93
CA PRO A 252 -16.11 22.92 -11.54
C PRO A 252 -15.27 22.33 -12.67
N LYS A 253 -13.97 22.67 -12.65
CA LYS A 253 -13.02 22.18 -13.63
C LYS A 253 -12.94 20.64 -13.64
N ARG A 254 -13.21 20.05 -14.80
CA ARG A 254 -13.25 18.59 -15.00
C ARG A 254 -11.97 18.08 -15.64
N LEU A 255 -11.74 16.78 -15.50
CA LEU A 255 -10.60 16.11 -16.10
C LEU A 255 -10.59 16.33 -17.61
N PHE A 256 -9.50 16.90 -18.14
CA PHE A 256 -9.30 17.02 -19.59
C PHE A 256 -8.38 15.90 -20.04
N SER A 257 -8.96 14.89 -20.68
CA SER A 257 -8.21 13.86 -21.39
C SER A 257 -8.70 13.83 -22.83
N PRO A 258 -7.83 13.65 -23.84
CA PRO A 258 -8.29 13.24 -25.17
C PRO A 258 -8.97 11.86 -25.07
N LEU A 259 -9.87 11.55 -26.01
CA LEU A 259 -10.36 10.18 -26.15
C LEU A 259 -9.23 9.28 -26.69
N PRO A 260 -9.22 7.97 -26.37
CA PRO A 260 -8.18 7.05 -26.84
C PRO A 260 -8.04 7.03 -28.38
N TRP A 261 -9.14 7.28 -29.08
CA TRP A 261 -9.30 7.27 -30.54
C TRP A 261 -9.17 8.66 -31.20
N GLU A 262 -8.80 9.70 -30.46
CA GLU A 262 -8.52 11.02 -31.04
C GLU A 262 -7.08 11.12 -31.56
N SER A 263 -6.88 11.97 -32.58
CA SER A 263 -5.61 12.21 -33.28
C SER A 263 -4.38 12.44 -32.39
N PRO A 264 -4.47 13.13 -31.23
CA PRO A 264 -3.34 13.34 -30.32
C PRO A 264 -2.84 12.04 -29.66
N SER A 265 -3.74 11.09 -29.37
CA SER A 265 -3.46 9.82 -28.69
C SER A 265 -2.92 8.75 -29.67
N LEU A 266 -3.29 8.84 -30.95
CA LEU A 266 -2.80 7.93 -31.99
C LEU A 266 -1.30 8.13 -32.29
N HIS A 267 -0.74 9.32 -32.01
CA HIS A 267 0.67 9.60 -32.26
C HIS A 267 1.61 8.83 -31.31
N HIS A 268 1.14 8.44 -30.11
CA HIS A 268 1.96 7.67 -29.17
C HIS A 268 2.31 6.27 -29.72
N TRP A 269 1.39 5.62 -30.45
CA TRP A 269 1.60 4.27 -30.98
C TRP A 269 2.63 4.17 -32.12
N THR A 270 3.14 5.29 -32.64
CA THR A 270 4.12 5.36 -33.73
C THR A 270 5.50 5.89 -33.32
N VAL A 271 5.75 6.06 -32.02
CA VAL A 271 7.01 6.63 -31.47
C VAL A 271 8.27 5.91 -31.95
N ILE A 272 8.20 4.60 -32.21
CA ILE A 272 9.30 3.80 -32.78
C ILE A 272 9.88 4.43 -34.06
N ASN A 273 9.04 4.99 -34.92
CA ASN A 273 9.48 5.59 -36.19
C ASN A 273 10.19 6.93 -35.98
N ASP A 274 9.89 7.64 -34.89
CA ASP A 274 10.50 8.94 -34.56
C ASP A 274 11.76 8.79 -33.71
N MET A 275 12.00 7.62 -33.10
CA MET A 275 13.24 7.31 -32.37
C MET A 275 14.49 7.44 -33.25
N ALA A 276 14.39 7.09 -34.55
CA ALA A 276 15.50 7.22 -35.49
C ALA A 276 15.85 8.68 -35.84
N LYS A 277 14.96 9.64 -35.56
CA LYS A 277 15.16 11.07 -35.86
C LYS A 277 15.88 11.82 -34.73
N VAL A 278 16.11 11.18 -33.58
CA VAL A 278 16.79 11.78 -32.43
C VAL A 278 18.30 11.88 -32.71
N PRO A 279 18.95 13.04 -32.50
CA PRO A 279 20.39 13.16 -32.73
C PRO A 279 21.19 12.22 -31.81
N SER A 280 22.24 11.60 -32.35
CA SER A 280 23.05 10.58 -31.66
C SER A 280 23.65 11.04 -30.33
N VAL A 281 23.98 12.33 -30.21
CA VAL A 281 24.47 12.94 -28.96
C VAL A 281 23.44 12.80 -27.83
N TYR A 282 22.15 13.01 -28.13
CA TYR A 282 21.09 12.89 -27.13
C TYR A 282 20.74 11.45 -26.80
N ILE A 283 21.00 10.50 -27.72
CA ILE A 283 20.88 9.06 -27.45
C ILE A 283 21.93 8.63 -26.41
N LEU A 284 23.17 9.12 -26.50
CA LEU A 284 24.19 8.85 -25.47
C LEU A 284 23.90 9.62 -24.18
N ALA A 285 23.46 10.87 -24.27
CA ALA A 285 23.08 11.66 -23.09
C ALA A 285 21.89 11.06 -22.32
N ALA A 286 21.02 10.31 -22.99
CA ALA A 286 19.90 9.58 -22.38
C ALA A 286 20.36 8.51 -21.37
N LEU A 287 21.62 8.08 -21.40
CA LEU A 287 22.17 7.15 -20.41
C LEU A 287 22.12 7.70 -18.99
N ILE A 288 22.35 9.02 -18.81
CA ILE A 288 22.37 9.66 -17.49
C ILE A 288 21.00 9.52 -16.79
N PRO A 289 19.88 10.01 -17.36
CA PRO A 289 18.58 9.80 -16.74
C PRO A 289 18.20 8.32 -16.68
N ALA A 290 18.65 7.48 -17.62
CA ALA A 290 18.35 6.04 -17.60
C ALA A 290 18.98 5.31 -16.40
N VAL A 291 20.22 5.61 -16.01
CA VAL A 291 20.84 5.06 -14.79
C VAL A 291 20.01 5.40 -13.56
N MET A 292 19.43 6.59 -13.54
CA MET A 292 18.67 7.10 -12.41
C MET A 292 17.29 6.46 -12.32
N ILE A 293 16.59 6.35 -13.46
CA ILE A 293 15.30 5.64 -13.54
C ILE A 293 15.51 4.15 -13.24
N ALA A 294 16.59 3.53 -13.71
CA ALA A 294 16.90 2.14 -13.40
C ALA A 294 17.10 1.93 -11.89
N GLY A 295 17.83 2.83 -11.21
CA GLY A 295 17.98 2.81 -9.76
C GLY A 295 16.66 2.98 -9.01
N LEU A 296 15.83 3.94 -9.43
CA LEU A 296 14.49 4.18 -8.88
C LEU A 296 13.56 2.97 -9.06
N TYR A 297 13.55 2.36 -10.24
CA TYR A 297 12.68 1.23 -10.55
C TYR A 297 13.12 -0.04 -9.85
N PHE A 298 14.43 -0.27 -9.79
CA PHE A 298 14.99 -1.33 -8.96
C PHE A 298 14.57 -1.13 -7.50
N PHE A 299 14.62 0.10 -7.00
CA PHE A 299 14.23 0.42 -5.64
C PHE A 299 12.73 0.20 -5.37
N ASP A 300 11.85 0.92 -6.06
CA ASP A 300 10.41 0.89 -5.83
C ASP A 300 9.85 -0.52 -5.99
N HIS A 301 10.26 -1.23 -7.05
CA HIS A 301 9.76 -2.57 -7.34
C HIS A 301 10.23 -3.60 -6.29
N SER A 302 11.47 -3.46 -5.80
CA SER A 302 12.00 -4.34 -4.77
C SER A 302 11.32 -4.12 -3.43
N VAL A 303 11.11 -2.85 -3.03
CA VAL A 303 10.44 -2.52 -1.77
C VAL A 303 8.97 -2.93 -1.83
N ALA A 304 8.28 -2.70 -2.95
CA ALA A 304 6.91 -3.16 -3.15
C ALA A 304 6.79 -4.69 -3.08
N SER A 305 7.75 -5.43 -3.65
CA SER A 305 7.80 -6.89 -3.59
C SER A 305 8.07 -7.40 -2.15
N GLN A 306 8.96 -6.76 -1.39
CA GLN A 306 9.19 -7.07 0.02
C GLN A 306 7.96 -6.81 0.90
N LEU A 307 7.30 -5.67 0.71
CA LEU A 307 6.08 -5.32 1.47
C LEU A 307 4.91 -6.26 1.15
N ALA A 308 4.82 -6.76 -0.09
CA ALA A 308 3.84 -7.79 -0.45
C ALA A 308 4.18 -9.17 0.13
N GLN A 309 5.42 -9.39 0.58
CA GLN A 309 5.93 -10.68 1.05
C GLN A 309 6.38 -10.66 2.51
N GLN A 310 5.76 -9.81 3.34
CA GLN A 310 6.06 -9.80 4.77
C GLN A 310 5.79 -11.18 5.40
N LYS A 311 6.64 -11.55 6.37
CA LYS A 311 6.52 -12.82 7.10
C LYS A 311 5.15 -12.99 7.76
N GLU A 312 4.50 -11.88 8.11
CA GLU A 312 3.16 -11.80 8.70
C GLU A 312 2.08 -12.52 7.86
N PHE A 313 2.26 -12.59 6.54
CA PHE A 313 1.29 -13.21 5.64
C PHE A 313 1.45 -14.73 5.46
N ASN A 314 2.47 -15.34 6.10
CA ASN A 314 2.76 -16.77 6.05
C ASN A 314 2.67 -17.38 4.63
N LEU A 315 3.36 -16.74 3.67
CA LEU A 315 3.38 -17.18 2.27
C LEU A 315 4.10 -18.53 2.12
N LYS A 316 3.51 -19.43 1.33
CA LYS A 316 4.03 -20.79 1.09
C LYS A 316 5.01 -20.88 -0.08
N ASN A 317 4.87 -20.01 -1.06
CA ASN A 317 5.60 -20.11 -2.32
C ASN A 317 6.94 -19.35 -2.24
N PRO A 318 7.99 -19.82 -2.94
CA PRO A 318 9.31 -19.20 -2.90
C PRO A 318 9.29 -17.79 -3.53
N PRO A 319 9.95 -16.78 -2.95
CA PRO A 319 10.01 -15.44 -3.55
C PRO A 319 10.80 -15.44 -4.87
N ALA A 320 10.50 -14.50 -5.77
CA ALA A 320 11.06 -14.45 -7.13
C ALA A 320 11.54 -13.04 -7.56
N TYR A 321 12.43 -12.43 -6.76
CA TYR A 321 12.86 -11.04 -6.97
C TYR A 321 13.65 -10.81 -8.27
N HIS A 322 14.54 -11.74 -8.67
CA HIS A 322 15.41 -11.53 -9.83
C HIS A 322 14.63 -11.57 -11.13
N TYR A 323 13.70 -12.52 -11.20
CA TYR A 323 12.88 -12.70 -12.38
C TYR A 323 11.87 -11.55 -12.55
N ASP A 324 11.33 -11.02 -11.46
CA ASP A 324 10.43 -9.86 -11.50
C ASP A 324 11.14 -8.59 -12.00
N ILE A 325 12.39 -8.35 -11.59
CA ILE A 325 13.21 -7.22 -12.11
C ILE A 325 13.55 -7.41 -13.60
N LEU A 326 13.85 -8.64 -14.02
CA LEU A 326 14.07 -8.93 -15.44
C LEU A 326 12.82 -8.63 -16.26
N LEU A 327 11.64 -9.06 -15.78
CA LEU A 327 10.37 -8.78 -16.41
C LEU A 327 10.06 -7.28 -16.44
N LEU A 328 10.36 -6.56 -15.36
CA LEU A 328 10.24 -5.10 -15.32
C LEU A 328 11.11 -4.45 -16.41
N GLY A 329 12.35 -4.90 -16.59
CA GLY A 329 13.21 -4.44 -17.69
C GLY A 329 12.55 -4.62 -19.06
N PHE A 330 11.98 -5.79 -19.33
CA PHE A 330 11.25 -6.04 -20.58
C PHE A 330 10.00 -5.16 -20.73
N LEU A 331 9.22 -4.97 -19.67
CA LEU A 331 8.03 -4.10 -19.67
C LEU A 331 8.40 -2.64 -19.91
N THR A 332 9.50 -2.16 -19.32
CA THR A 332 9.97 -0.78 -19.54
C THR A 332 10.41 -0.55 -20.99
N LEU A 333 11.02 -1.54 -21.63
CA LEU A 333 11.34 -1.51 -23.05
C LEU A 333 10.07 -1.42 -23.89
N LEU A 334 9.07 -2.26 -23.61
CA LEU A 334 7.80 -2.27 -24.34
C LEU A 334 7.07 -0.92 -24.20
N CYS A 335 6.93 -0.39 -22.99
CA CYS A 335 6.32 0.92 -22.74
C CYS A 335 7.08 2.04 -23.46
N GLY A 336 8.41 2.02 -23.42
CA GLY A 336 9.25 3.02 -24.10
C GLY A 336 9.07 3.04 -25.61
N LEU A 337 8.93 1.86 -26.24
CA LEU A 337 8.70 1.76 -27.68
C LEU A 337 7.31 2.25 -28.08
N ILE A 338 6.29 2.02 -27.25
CA ILE A 338 4.91 2.50 -27.47
C ILE A 338 4.76 3.98 -27.04
N GLY A 339 5.77 4.59 -26.43
CA GLY A 339 5.66 5.97 -25.90
C GLY A 339 4.78 6.10 -24.66
N LEU A 340 4.52 5.00 -23.96
CA LEU A 340 3.78 4.97 -22.70
C LEU A 340 4.71 5.22 -21.51
N PRO A 341 4.24 5.88 -20.44
CA PRO A 341 5.03 6.00 -19.21
C PRO A 341 5.22 4.60 -18.59
N PRO A 342 6.44 4.15 -18.26
CA PRO A 342 6.66 2.81 -17.73
C PRO A 342 6.01 2.64 -16.36
N SER A 343 5.49 1.44 -16.13
CA SER A 343 4.83 1.04 -14.88
C SER A 343 5.82 0.32 -13.96
N ASN A 344 5.74 0.56 -12.66
CA ASN A 344 6.56 -0.10 -11.63
C ASN A 344 5.69 -0.65 -10.49
N GLY A 345 6.31 -1.33 -9.52
CA GLY A 345 5.57 -1.92 -8.39
C GLY A 345 5.08 -0.83 -7.44
N VAL A 346 3.78 -0.78 -7.16
CA VAL A 346 3.18 0.29 -6.36
C VAL A 346 3.11 -0.11 -4.88
N LEU A 347 3.69 0.73 -4.02
CA LEU A 347 3.91 0.46 -2.60
C LEU A 347 2.65 0.34 -1.75
N PRO A 348 1.63 1.21 -1.84
CA PRO A 348 0.41 1.04 -1.04
C PRO A 348 -0.50 -0.08 -1.58
N GLN A 349 -0.55 -0.27 -2.89
CA GLN A 349 -1.52 -1.18 -3.54
C GLN A 349 -1.15 -2.66 -3.35
N SER A 350 0.14 -2.99 -3.43
CA SER A 350 0.62 -4.38 -3.30
C SER A 350 0.38 -5.03 -1.93
N PRO A 351 0.67 -4.38 -0.78
CA PRO A 351 0.31 -4.91 0.53
C PRO A 351 -1.20 -4.87 0.78
N MET A 352 -1.93 -3.87 0.27
CA MET A 352 -3.40 -3.84 0.36
C MET A 352 -4.06 -5.02 -0.36
N HIS A 353 -3.54 -5.38 -1.54
CA HIS A 353 -4.00 -6.56 -2.26
C HIS A 353 -3.73 -7.84 -1.47
N THR A 354 -2.51 -8.01 -0.97
CA THR A 354 -2.11 -9.16 -0.14
C THR A 354 -2.99 -9.30 1.10
N LYS A 355 -3.24 -8.18 1.79
CA LYS A 355 -4.08 -8.13 2.99
C LYS A 355 -5.54 -8.46 2.69
N SER A 356 -6.11 -7.89 1.63
CA SER A 356 -7.51 -8.17 1.25
C SER A 356 -7.74 -9.66 0.98
N LEU A 357 -6.76 -10.34 0.38
CA LEU A 357 -6.78 -11.79 0.18
C LEU A 357 -6.57 -12.57 1.48
N ALA A 358 -5.73 -12.06 2.39
CA ALA A 358 -5.48 -12.66 3.69
C ALA A 358 -6.77 -12.72 4.53
N VAL A 359 -7.50 -11.61 4.59
CA VAL A 359 -8.74 -11.51 5.37
C VAL A 359 -9.82 -12.39 4.78
N LEU A 360 -10.02 -12.37 3.46
CA LEU A 360 -10.99 -13.22 2.80
C LEU A 360 -10.73 -14.70 3.08
N ARG A 361 -9.45 -15.11 3.05
CA ARG A 361 -9.07 -16.48 3.34
C ARG A 361 -9.29 -16.84 4.81
N LYS A 362 -8.93 -15.95 5.73
CA LYS A 362 -9.18 -16.12 7.18
C LYS A 362 -10.66 -16.31 7.44
N GLN A 363 -11.52 -15.48 6.85
CA GLN A 363 -12.97 -15.56 6.99
C GLN A 363 -13.53 -16.86 6.44
N PHE A 364 -13.08 -17.30 5.26
CA PHE A 364 -13.51 -18.57 4.70
C PHE A 364 -13.18 -19.75 5.60
N ILE A 365 -11.96 -19.79 6.16
CA ILE A 365 -11.53 -20.82 7.10
C ILE A 365 -12.34 -20.73 8.40
N ARG A 366 -12.49 -19.52 8.97
CA ARG A 366 -13.28 -19.25 10.18
C ARG A 366 -14.72 -19.73 10.03
N ARG A 367 -15.43 -19.35 8.96
CA ARG A 367 -16.82 -19.74 8.72
C ARG A 367 -16.98 -21.26 8.70
N LYS A 368 -16.08 -21.97 8.00
CA LYS A 368 -16.09 -23.44 7.97
C LYS A 368 -15.77 -24.06 9.33
N MET A 369 -14.73 -23.58 10.01
CA MET A 369 -14.36 -24.10 11.34
C MET A 369 -15.43 -23.86 12.39
N VAL A 370 -16.04 -22.67 12.42
CA VAL A 370 -17.14 -22.34 13.34
C VAL A 370 -18.35 -23.22 13.04
N GLN A 371 -18.70 -23.41 11.76
CA GLN A 371 -19.79 -24.30 11.38
C GLN A 371 -19.52 -25.73 11.86
N THR A 372 -18.33 -26.27 11.61
CA THR A 372 -17.92 -27.59 12.09
C THR A 372 -17.97 -27.67 13.61
N ALA A 373 -17.40 -26.68 14.32
CA ALA A 373 -17.42 -26.65 15.77
C ALA A 373 -18.85 -26.63 16.35
N LYS A 374 -19.74 -25.82 15.78
CA LYS A 374 -21.16 -25.77 16.17
C LYS A 374 -21.88 -27.11 15.88
N GLU A 375 -21.58 -27.77 14.77
CA GLU A 375 -22.11 -29.10 14.46
C GLU A 375 -21.59 -30.17 15.43
N SER A 376 -20.30 -30.14 15.80
CA SER A 376 -19.70 -31.06 16.77
C SER A 376 -20.26 -30.84 18.18
N MET A 377 -20.49 -29.59 18.59
CA MET A 377 -21.14 -29.26 19.86
C MET A 377 -22.59 -29.77 19.91
N LYS A 378 -23.35 -29.60 18.82
CA LYS A 378 -24.71 -30.16 18.69
C LYS A 378 -24.72 -31.69 18.84
N ARG A 379 -23.65 -32.37 18.43
CA ARG A 379 -23.46 -33.82 18.58
C ARG A 379 -22.93 -34.26 19.95
N LYS A 380 -22.73 -33.33 20.90
CA LYS A 380 -22.11 -33.59 22.23
C LYS A 380 -20.73 -34.27 22.13
N ALA A 381 -19.92 -33.89 21.14
CA ALA A 381 -18.55 -34.38 21.00
C ALA A 381 -17.64 -33.84 22.12
N THR A 382 -16.59 -34.58 22.45
CA THR A 382 -15.57 -34.12 23.43
C THR A 382 -14.74 -32.96 22.86
N ASN A 383 -14.18 -32.09 23.72
CA ASN A 383 -13.34 -30.96 23.27
C ASN A 383 -12.16 -31.39 22.37
N SER A 384 -11.58 -32.57 22.63
CA SER A 384 -10.54 -33.16 21.78
C SER A 384 -11.06 -33.58 20.39
N GLU A 385 -12.28 -34.08 20.30
CA GLU A 385 -12.92 -34.42 19.02
C GLU A 385 -13.32 -33.16 18.25
N ILE A 386 -13.81 -32.12 18.94
CA ILE A 386 -14.10 -30.81 18.34
C ILE A 386 -12.83 -30.23 17.73
N TYR A 387 -11.71 -30.22 18.48
CA TYR A 387 -10.41 -29.79 17.95
C TYR A 387 -9.93 -30.68 16.79
N GLY A 388 -10.03 -32.01 16.90
CA GLY A 388 -9.62 -32.93 15.84
C GLY A 388 -10.38 -32.72 14.53
N GLN A 389 -11.69 -32.45 14.61
CA GLN A 389 -12.52 -32.15 13.43
C GLN A 389 -12.20 -30.77 12.84
N MET A 390 -11.98 -29.74 13.68
CA MET A 390 -11.53 -28.41 13.21
C MET A 390 -10.16 -28.49 12.55
N GLN A 391 -9.23 -29.27 13.11
CA GLN A 391 -7.91 -29.50 12.55
C GLN A 391 -7.99 -30.23 11.21
N ALA A 392 -8.86 -31.24 11.09
CA ALA A 392 -9.10 -31.94 9.82
C ALA A 392 -9.62 -30.99 8.74
N VAL A 393 -10.59 -30.13 9.08
CA VAL A 393 -11.12 -29.10 8.16
C VAL A 393 -10.03 -28.10 7.77
N PHE A 394 -9.17 -27.68 8.70
CA PHE A 394 -8.03 -26.83 8.37
C PHE A 394 -7.09 -27.51 7.37
N MET A 395 -6.73 -28.78 7.62
CA MET A 395 -5.84 -29.56 6.76
C MET A 395 -6.44 -29.77 5.36
N GLU A 396 -7.75 -30.02 5.26
CA GLU A 396 -8.44 -30.18 3.98
C GLU A 396 -8.42 -28.88 3.16
N ILE A 397 -8.71 -27.75 3.81
CA ILE A 397 -8.78 -26.45 3.15
C ILE A 397 -7.39 -25.96 2.73
N ASP A 398 -6.40 -26.20 3.57
CA ASP A 398 -5.08 -25.59 3.45
C ASP A 398 -4.02 -26.51 2.80
N LYS A 399 -4.29 -27.82 2.70
CA LYS A 399 -3.42 -28.83 2.05
C LYS A 399 -1.96 -28.78 2.52
N SER A 400 -1.71 -28.38 3.77
CA SER A 400 -0.38 -28.27 4.37
C SER A 400 0.05 -29.59 5.02
N PRO A 401 1.38 -29.82 5.14
CA PRO A 401 1.89 -30.99 5.85
C PRO A 401 1.50 -30.95 7.33
N THR A 402 1.15 -32.11 7.89
CA THR A 402 0.56 -32.25 9.23
C THR A 402 1.39 -31.60 10.34
N ASN A 403 2.73 -31.67 10.24
CA ASN A 403 3.63 -31.15 11.28
C ASN A 403 3.61 -29.61 11.42
N THR A 404 3.44 -28.86 10.32
CA THR A 404 3.39 -27.38 10.39
C THR A 404 2.07 -26.92 11.00
N VAL A 405 0.97 -27.60 10.64
CA VAL A 405 -0.37 -27.30 11.15
C VAL A 405 -0.49 -27.55 12.65
N VAL A 406 0.12 -28.64 13.15
CA VAL A 406 0.11 -28.98 14.58
C VAL A 406 0.80 -27.89 15.41
N LYS A 407 1.92 -27.35 14.92
CA LYS A 407 2.67 -26.29 15.61
C LYS A 407 1.91 -24.96 15.59
N GLU A 408 1.25 -24.64 14.48
CA GLU A 408 0.50 -23.38 14.32
C GLU A 408 -0.84 -23.36 15.05
N LEU A 409 -1.57 -24.47 15.09
CA LEU A 409 -2.84 -24.58 15.81
C LEU A 409 -2.63 -24.95 17.29
N GLN A 410 -1.39 -24.97 17.78
CA GLN A 410 -1.08 -25.35 19.15
C GLN A 410 -1.72 -24.39 20.16
N GLU A 411 -1.70 -23.09 19.88
CA GLU A 411 -2.36 -22.09 20.74
C GLU A 411 -3.89 -22.25 20.72
N LEU A 412 -4.48 -22.56 19.55
CA LEU A 412 -5.90 -22.88 19.43
C LEU A 412 -6.25 -24.17 20.19
N LYS A 413 -5.38 -25.19 20.13
CA LYS A 413 -5.53 -26.42 20.89
C LYS A 413 -5.53 -26.13 22.38
N ASP A 414 -4.55 -25.38 22.86
CA ASP A 414 -4.42 -25.03 24.27
C ASP A 414 -5.62 -24.19 24.74
N ALA A 415 -6.14 -23.29 23.91
CA ALA A 415 -7.36 -22.53 24.21
C ALA A 415 -8.60 -23.42 24.33
N VAL A 416 -8.79 -24.37 23.40
CA VAL A 416 -9.91 -25.33 23.43
C VAL A 416 -9.82 -26.26 24.64
N MET A 417 -8.61 -26.69 25.01
CA MET A 417 -8.36 -27.63 26.11
C MET A 417 -8.37 -26.97 27.50
N LYS A 418 -7.93 -25.70 27.65
CA LYS A 418 -7.94 -24.96 28.93
C LYS A 418 -9.35 -24.76 29.51
N THR A 419 -10.41 -24.89 28.71
CA THR A 419 -11.80 -24.93 29.17
C THR A 419 -12.10 -26.08 30.14
N GLN A 420 -11.19 -27.06 30.25
CA GLN A 420 -11.37 -28.30 31.01
C GLN A 420 -10.79 -28.24 32.44
N ASP A 421 -9.81 -27.37 32.71
CA ASP A 421 -9.04 -27.36 33.98
C ASP A 421 -9.60 -26.41 35.05
N LYS A 422 -10.61 -25.58 34.73
CA LYS A 422 -11.27 -24.72 35.71
C LYS A 422 -12.56 -25.39 36.16
N GLY A 423 -12.55 -25.88 37.41
CA GLY A 423 -13.67 -26.55 38.06
C GLY A 423 -15.00 -25.78 38.02
N GLU A 424 -16.07 -26.53 38.31
CA GLU A 424 -17.51 -26.29 38.14
C GLU A 424 -18.16 -24.96 38.64
N GLU A 425 -17.44 -23.87 38.93
CA GLU A 425 -18.05 -22.67 39.54
C GLU A 425 -18.13 -21.39 38.70
N ASP A 426 -17.78 -21.38 37.41
CA ASP A 426 -18.03 -20.22 36.53
C ASP A 426 -18.67 -20.62 35.19
N LEU A 427 -20.00 -20.55 35.13
CA LEU A 427 -20.81 -20.66 33.89
C LEU A 427 -20.54 -19.56 32.83
N LYS A 428 -19.45 -18.78 32.97
CA LYS A 428 -19.01 -17.73 32.02
C LYS A 428 -17.84 -18.14 31.12
N GLY A 429 -17.32 -19.37 31.23
CA GLY A 429 -16.17 -19.86 30.47
C GLY A 429 -16.47 -20.92 29.41
N SER A 430 -17.65 -20.91 28.78
CA SER A 430 -17.95 -21.81 27.65
C SER A 430 -17.00 -21.55 26.48
N PHE A 431 -16.52 -22.60 25.79
CA PHE A 431 -15.76 -22.44 24.55
C PHE A 431 -16.68 -21.82 23.49
N ASP A 432 -16.61 -20.50 23.36
CA ASP A 432 -17.27 -19.78 22.27
C ASP A 432 -16.47 -19.97 20.99
N PRO A 433 -16.99 -20.73 20.00
CA PRO A 433 -16.23 -21.05 18.79
C PRO A 433 -15.95 -19.78 17.97
N GLU A 434 -16.83 -18.78 18.04
CA GLU A 434 -16.67 -17.55 17.28
C GLU A 434 -15.53 -16.65 17.78
N LYS A 435 -15.27 -16.64 19.09
CA LYS A 435 -14.26 -15.78 19.71
C LYS A 435 -12.90 -16.46 19.75
N HIS A 436 -12.85 -17.72 20.22
CA HIS A 436 -11.60 -18.44 20.37
C HIS A 436 -10.95 -18.80 19.03
N ILE A 437 -11.74 -19.12 17.99
CA ILE A 437 -11.20 -19.37 16.65
C ILE A 437 -10.65 -18.07 16.06
N ASP A 438 -11.30 -16.93 16.27
CA ASP A 438 -10.83 -15.68 15.67
C ASP A 438 -9.49 -15.20 16.25
N GLU A 439 -9.28 -15.41 17.55
CA GLU A 439 -8.06 -15.01 18.25
C GLU A 439 -6.85 -15.87 17.87
N HIS A 440 -7.04 -17.15 17.55
CA HIS A 440 -5.92 -18.11 17.38
C HIS A 440 -5.79 -18.66 15.95
N LEU A 441 -6.60 -18.20 14.99
CA LEU A 441 -6.50 -18.65 13.61
C LEU A 441 -5.34 -17.94 12.89
N PRO A 442 -4.31 -18.67 12.43
CA PRO A 442 -3.20 -18.06 11.70
C PRO A 442 -3.69 -17.44 10.39
N VAL A 443 -3.19 -16.24 10.11
CA VAL A 443 -3.48 -15.57 8.84
C VAL A 443 -2.65 -16.24 7.76
N ARG A 444 -3.31 -16.58 6.65
CA ARG A 444 -2.68 -17.12 5.46
C ARG A 444 -3.23 -16.43 4.22
N VAL A 445 -2.34 -16.12 3.28
CA VAL A 445 -2.72 -15.64 1.95
C VAL A 445 -2.67 -16.79 0.96
N ASN A 446 -3.73 -16.94 0.18
CA ASN A 446 -3.68 -17.79 -1.01
C ASN A 446 -3.11 -16.96 -2.16
N GLU A 447 -1.91 -17.30 -2.62
CA GLU A 447 -1.33 -16.63 -3.78
C GLU A 447 -2.10 -17.02 -5.04
N GLN A 448 -2.65 -16.02 -5.73
CA GLN A 448 -3.47 -16.23 -6.93
C GLN A 448 -3.19 -15.16 -7.99
N ARG A 449 -3.26 -15.57 -9.26
CA ARG A 449 -3.04 -14.69 -10.42
C ARG A 449 -4.31 -14.05 -10.96
N VAL A 450 -5.46 -14.66 -10.67
CA VAL A 450 -6.75 -14.28 -11.26
C VAL A 450 -7.20 -12.90 -10.80
N SER A 451 -6.98 -12.51 -9.53
CA SER A 451 -7.35 -11.17 -9.05
C SER A 451 -6.56 -10.07 -9.77
N ASN A 452 -5.24 -10.22 -9.91
CA ASN A 452 -4.42 -9.26 -10.63
C ASN A 452 -4.82 -9.15 -12.11
N LEU A 453 -5.06 -10.28 -12.77
CA LEU A 453 -5.51 -10.29 -14.17
C LEU A 453 -6.86 -9.58 -14.31
N LEU A 454 -7.84 -9.93 -13.47
CA LEU A 454 -9.18 -9.35 -13.53
C LEU A 454 -9.17 -7.85 -13.19
N GLN A 455 -8.37 -7.42 -12.22
CA GLN A 455 -8.17 -6.00 -11.92
C GLN A 455 -7.53 -5.27 -13.12
N SER A 456 -6.48 -5.83 -13.73
CA SER A 456 -5.82 -5.21 -14.88
C SER A 456 -6.73 -5.14 -16.11
N LEU A 457 -7.59 -6.13 -16.31
CA LEU A 457 -8.64 -6.11 -17.34
C LEU A 457 -9.71 -5.04 -17.05
N LEU A 458 -10.10 -4.85 -15.79
CA LEU A 458 -11.01 -3.77 -15.40
C LEU A 458 -10.38 -2.39 -15.61
N VAL A 459 -9.07 -2.24 -15.34
CA VAL A 459 -8.32 -1.01 -15.68
C VAL A 459 -8.29 -0.82 -17.20
N ALA A 460 -8.09 -1.86 -18.00
CA ALA A 460 -8.18 -1.78 -19.46
C ALA A 460 -9.57 -1.32 -19.92
N LEU A 461 -10.63 -1.86 -19.31
CA LEU A 461 -12.02 -1.45 -19.58
C LEU A 461 -12.27 0.01 -19.18
N SER A 462 -11.59 0.50 -18.12
CA SER A 462 -11.69 1.90 -17.70
C SER A 462 -11.16 2.88 -18.75
N VAL A 463 -10.20 2.47 -19.59
CA VAL A 463 -9.75 3.27 -20.75
C VAL A 463 -10.90 3.48 -21.74
N CYS A 464 -11.72 2.46 -21.98
CA CYS A 464 -12.93 2.60 -22.80
C CYS A 464 -14.01 3.47 -22.11
N ALA A 465 -14.07 3.44 -20.78
CA ALA A 465 -14.96 4.25 -19.97
C ALA A 465 -14.49 5.71 -19.77
N MET A 466 -13.46 6.15 -20.50
CA MET A 466 -12.97 7.54 -20.47
C MET A 466 -14.04 8.63 -20.61
N PRO A 467 -15.08 8.50 -21.45
CA PRO A 467 -16.15 9.50 -21.51
C PRO A 467 -16.83 9.75 -20.16
N VAL A 468 -16.94 8.71 -19.33
CA VAL A 468 -17.49 8.79 -17.98
C VAL A 468 -16.45 9.35 -17.00
N ILE A 469 -15.19 8.93 -17.11
CA ILE A 469 -14.11 9.39 -16.21
C ILE A 469 -13.86 10.90 -16.37
N LYS A 470 -14.00 11.45 -17.58
CA LYS A 470 -13.93 12.91 -17.84
C LYS A 470 -14.97 13.73 -17.07
N LEU A 471 -16.03 13.09 -16.56
CA LEU A 471 -17.05 13.77 -15.76
C LEU A 471 -16.57 14.08 -14.33
N ILE A 472 -15.51 13.40 -13.86
CA ILE A 472 -14.98 13.60 -12.51
C ILE A 472 -14.34 14.98 -12.40
N PRO A 473 -14.74 15.81 -11.41
CA PRO A 473 -14.09 17.08 -11.14
C PRO A 473 -12.65 16.87 -10.67
N THR A 474 -11.73 17.68 -11.17
CA THR A 474 -10.32 17.64 -10.76
C THR A 474 -10.12 17.94 -9.27
N SER A 475 -10.99 18.76 -8.67
CA SER A 475 -11.00 19.04 -7.24
C SER A 475 -11.26 17.82 -6.35
N VAL A 476 -12.08 16.88 -6.80
CA VAL A 476 -12.33 15.61 -6.11
C VAL A 476 -11.06 14.75 -6.13
N LEU A 477 -10.31 14.75 -7.24
CA LEU A 477 -9.03 14.04 -7.34
C LEU A 477 -7.97 14.61 -6.37
N TRP A 478 -7.91 15.93 -6.18
CA TRP A 478 -7.01 16.55 -5.19
C TRP A 478 -7.39 16.17 -3.75
N GLY A 479 -8.69 16.10 -3.44
CA GLY A 479 -9.17 15.56 -2.16
C GLY A 479 -8.78 14.10 -1.95
N TYR A 480 -8.78 13.32 -3.03
CA TYR A 480 -8.37 11.91 -3.00
C TYR A 480 -6.85 11.78 -2.76
N PHE A 481 -6.01 12.62 -3.37
CA PHE A 481 -4.57 12.66 -3.06
C PHE A 481 -4.29 12.96 -1.58
N ALA A 482 -4.98 13.96 -1.02
CA ALA A 482 -4.86 14.27 0.40
C ALA A 482 -5.32 13.10 1.28
N TYR A 483 -6.42 12.43 0.89
CA TYR A 483 -6.90 11.22 1.57
C TYR A 483 -5.86 10.11 1.54
N MET A 484 -5.33 9.75 0.36
CA MET A 484 -4.31 8.70 0.22
C MET A 484 -3.07 8.97 1.06
N ALA A 485 -2.63 10.23 1.09
CA ALA A 485 -1.47 10.62 1.89
C ALA A 485 -1.72 10.40 3.38
N ILE A 486 -2.88 10.85 3.90
CA ILE A 486 -3.26 10.66 5.30
C ILE A 486 -3.50 9.17 5.61
N ASP A 487 -4.07 8.43 4.67
CA ASP A 487 -4.35 7.00 4.79
C ASP A 487 -3.06 6.18 4.95
N SER A 488 -1.96 6.66 4.36
CA SER A 488 -0.62 6.05 4.43
C SER A 488 0.19 6.36 5.70
N LEU A 489 -0.25 7.31 6.54
CA LEU A 489 0.47 7.68 7.77
C LEU A 489 0.31 6.62 8.89
N PRO A 490 -0.90 6.11 9.21
CA PRO A 490 -1.05 4.99 10.13
C PRO A 490 -0.39 3.73 9.55
N GLY A 491 0.59 3.16 10.24
CA GLY A 491 1.39 2.04 9.71
C GLY A 491 2.88 2.35 9.64
N ASN A 492 3.22 3.63 9.61
CA ASN A 492 4.60 4.05 9.62
C ASN A 492 5.10 4.27 11.05
N GLN A 493 6.09 3.49 11.53
CA GLN A 493 6.59 3.69 12.89
C GLN A 493 7.30 5.03 13.04
N LEU A 494 7.87 5.58 11.96
CA LEU A 494 8.40 6.95 11.99
C LEU A 494 7.29 7.94 12.35
N TRP A 495 6.10 7.83 11.76
CA TRP A 495 4.95 8.68 12.11
C TRP A 495 4.51 8.49 13.56
N GLU A 496 4.39 7.25 14.02
CA GLU A 496 4.00 6.95 15.41
C GLU A 496 5.02 7.43 16.42
N ARG A 497 6.32 7.30 16.11
CA ARG A 497 7.40 7.84 16.95
C ARG A 497 7.42 9.36 16.95
N ILE A 498 7.16 10.02 15.81
CA ILE A 498 7.00 11.48 15.75
C ILE A 498 5.82 11.91 16.63
N LEU A 499 4.66 11.25 16.52
CA LEU A 499 3.52 11.52 17.41
C LEU A 499 3.89 11.28 18.88
N PHE A 500 4.60 10.20 19.18
CA PHE A 500 5.05 9.86 20.53
C PHE A 500 6.02 10.90 21.11
N LEU A 501 6.87 11.51 20.27
CA LEU A 501 7.77 12.61 20.66
C LEU A 501 6.99 13.85 21.10
N PHE A 502 5.85 14.13 20.45
CA PHE A 502 4.95 15.24 20.82
C PHE A 502 4.04 14.95 22.01
N ILE A 503 3.99 13.70 22.50
CA ILE A 503 3.22 13.36 23.72
C ILE A 503 4.00 13.77 24.97
N ALA A 504 3.36 14.62 25.79
CA ALA A 504 3.90 15.06 27.07
C ALA A 504 4.31 13.87 27.96
N PRO A 505 5.45 13.93 28.69
CA PRO A 505 5.94 12.84 29.53
C PRO A 505 4.89 12.30 30.50
N THR A 506 4.03 13.18 31.03
CA THR A 506 2.95 12.86 31.97
C THR A 506 1.83 12.02 31.36
N ARG A 507 1.65 11.97 30.04
CA ARG A 507 0.58 11.20 29.37
C ARG A 507 1.06 9.92 28.69
N ARG A 508 2.36 9.60 28.76
CA ARG A 508 2.94 8.43 28.08
C ARG A 508 2.41 7.11 28.64
N TYR A 509 2.05 7.05 29.92
CA TYR A 509 1.43 5.87 30.53
C TYR A 509 0.10 5.47 29.85
N LYS A 510 -0.68 6.44 29.32
CA LYS A 510 -1.93 6.14 28.58
C LYS A 510 -1.68 5.51 27.21
N VAL A 511 -0.47 5.64 26.67
CA VAL A 511 -0.08 4.97 25.43
C VAL A 511 0.23 3.50 25.73
N LEU A 512 0.90 3.24 26.86
CA LEU A 512 1.14 1.88 27.37
C LEU A 512 -0.16 1.14 27.77
N GLU A 513 -1.23 1.86 28.10
CA GLU A 513 -2.55 1.27 28.37
C GLU A 513 -3.26 0.73 27.11
N LYS A 514 -2.89 1.21 25.92
CA LYS A 514 -3.44 0.74 24.64
C LYS A 514 -2.48 -0.27 24.00
N ALA A 515 -2.90 -1.00 22.96
CA ALA A 515 -1.97 -1.82 22.18
C ALA A 515 -0.85 -0.92 21.62
N HIS A 516 0.39 -1.27 21.91
CA HIS A 516 1.57 -0.48 21.55
C HIS A 516 2.70 -1.40 21.07
N ALA A 517 3.59 -0.84 20.26
CA ALA A 517 4.70 -1.59 19.70
C ALA A 517 5.72 -1.96 20.78
N SER A 518 6.30 -3.16 20.66
CA SER A 518 7.26 -3.76 21.61
C SER A 518 8.43 -2.82 21.97
N TYR A 519 8.91 -2.01 21.00
CA TYR A 519 10.01 -1.07 21.22
C TYR A 519 9.73 0.03 22.27
N VAL A 520 8.46 0.29 22.61
CA VAL A 520 8.07 1.28 23.61
C VAL A 520 8.38 0.82 25.03
N GLU A 521 8.37 -0.49 25.27
CA GLU A 521 8.68 -1.09 26.59
C GLU A 521 10.17 -1.44 26.73
N SER A 522 10.84 -1.82 25.63
CA SER A 522 12.21 -2.35 25.67
C SER A 522 13.31 -1.28 25.58
N VAL A 523 13.06 -0.15 24.89
CA VAL A 523 14.07 0.89 24.65
C VAL A 523 13.80 2.15 25.49
N PRO A 524 14.81 2.70 26.19
CA PRO A 524 14.66 3.97 26.90
C PRO A 524 14.28 5.12 25.95
N PHE A 525 13.34 5.97 26.38
CA PHE A 525 12.81 7.09 25.57
C PHE A 525 13.89 8.00 24.94
N ARG A 526 15.03 8.20 25.62
CA ARG A 526 16.13 9.03 25.10
C ARG A 526 16.68 8.51 23.77
N TYR A 527 16.81 7.20 23.63
CA TYR A 527 17.33 6.58 22.41
C TYR A 527 16.27 6.57 21.30
N ILE A 528 15.00 6.34 21.64
CA ILE A 528 13.87 6.46 20.71
C ILE A 528 13.84 7.89 20.13
N ALA A 529 13.87 8.90 21.00
CA ALA A 529 13.86 10.31 20.60
C ALA A 529 15.07 10.67 19.72
N ALA A 530 16.28 10.26 20.11
CA ALA A 530 17.49 10.52 19.33
C ALA A 530 17.42 9.87 17.93
N PHE A 531 16.93 8.63 17.84
CA PHE A 531 16.76 7.92 16.58
C PHE A 531 15.70 8.58 15.68
N THR A 532 14.56 8.96 16.25
CA THR A 532 13.48 9.65 15.52
C THR A 532 13.92 11.02 15.03
N VAL A 533 14.67 11.79 15.83
CA VAL A 533 15.24 13.07 15.40
C VAL A 533 16.21 12.86 14.24
N PHE A 534 17.09 11.86 14.31
CA PHE A 534 17.99 11.53 13.21
C PHE A 534 17.21 11.20 11.92
N GLN A 535 16.21 10.32 11.99
CA GLN A 535 15.37 10.00 10.83
C GLN A 535 14.61 11.21 10.29
N PHE A 536 14.09 12.08 11.16
CA PHE A 536 13.37 13.28 10.76
C PHE A 536 14.28 14.30 10.08
N VAL A 537 15.50 14.52 10.60
CA VAL A 537 16.51 15.36 9.93
C VAL A 537 16.85 14.79 8.55
N TYR A 538 17.03 13.47 8.46
CA TYR A 538 17.29 12.81 7.19
C TYR A 538 16.13 12.98 6.19
N LEU A 539 14.89 12.80 6.66
CA LEU A 539 13.68 13.02 5.87
C LEU A 539 13.64 14.45 5.31
N MET A 540 13.95 15.46 6.14
CA MET A 540 13.99 16.86 5.72
C MET A 540 15.10 17.14 4.69
N ILE A 541 16.26 16.49 4.80
CA ILE A 541 17.31 16.57 3.78
C ILE A 541 16.80 15.98 2.46
N CYS A 542 16.21 14.78 2.49
CA CYS A 542 15.64 14.17 1.29
C CYS A 542 14.52 15.02 0.67
N PHE A 543 13.67 15.62 1.49
CA PHE A 543 12.63 16.54 1.04
C PHE A 543 13.22 17.84 0.45
N GLY A 544 14.29 18.38 1.02
CA GLY A 544 14.99 19.52 0.42
C GLY A 544 15.61 19.19 -0.94
N VAL A 545 16.14 17.97 -1.11
CA VAL A 545 16.71 17.49 -2.37
C VAL A 545 15.67 17.42 -3.48
N THR A 546 14.41 17.08 -3.19
CA THR A 546 13.34 16.99 -4.22
C THR A 546 12.98 18.35 -4.84
N TRP A 547 13.23 19.46 -4.13
CA TRP A 547 12.92 20.80 -4.61
C TRP A 547 13.92 21.31 -5.64
N ILE A 548 15.13 20.75 -5.66
CA ILE A 548 16.21 21.20 -6.55
C ILE A 548 16.05 20.47 -7.89
N PRO A 549 15.89 21.15 -9.04
CA PRO A 549 15.61 20.51 -10.32
C PRO A 549 16.64 19.47 -10.78
N ILE A 550 17.91 19.66 -10.41
CA ILE A 550 19.03 18.76 -10.75
C ILE A 550 19.13 17.62 -9.73
N ALA A 551 18.89 17.92 -8.45
CA ALA A 551 19.04 16.94 -7.36
C ALA A 551 17.77 16.08 -7.16
N GLY A 552 16.59 16.56 -7.58
CA GLY A 552 15.35 15.80 -7.59
C GLY A 552 15.40 14.61 -8.55
N ILE A 553 16.24 14.70 -9.60
CA ILE A 553 16.56 13.56 -10.45
C ILE A 553 17.32 12.48 -9.64
N LEU A 554 18.21 12.91 -8.72
CA LEU A 554 19.04 12.07 -7.84
C LEU A 554 18.29 11.48 -6.63
N PHE A 555 16.98 11.68 -6.53
CA PHE A 555 16.17 11.32 -5.36
C PHE A 555 16.33 9.88 -4.80
N PRO A 556 16.59 8.83 -5.61
CA PRO A 556 16.84 7.48 -5.09
C PRO A 556 18.20 7.33 -4.38
N LEU A 557 19.21 8.13 -4.75
CA LEU A 557 20.57 7.99 -4.21
C LEU A 557 20.66 8.24 -2.70
N PRO A 558 19.98 9.25 -2.12
CA PRO A 558 19.83 9.35 -0.67
C PRO A 558 19.39 8.03 -0.02
N PHE A 559 18.46 7.26 -0.58
CA PHE A 559 18.06 6.00 0.07
C PHE A 559 19.15 4.92 0.04
N PHE A 560 19.95 4.85 -1.03
CA PHE A 560 21.14 3.98 -1.06
C PHE A 560 22.22 4.45 -0.07
N LEU A 561 22.40 5.76 0.10
CA LEU A 561 23.28 6.32 1.12
C LEU A 561 22.79 6.01 2.54
N LEU A 562 21.46 6.04 2.77
CA LEU A 562 20.86 5.71 4.06
C LEU A 562 21.19 4.27 4.48
N ILE A 563 21.21 3.32 3.55
CA ILE A 563 21.66 1.93 3.82
C ILE A 563 23.11 1.92 4.28
N SER A 564 23.99 2.67 3.61
CA SER A 564 25.42 2.75 3.96
C SER A 564 25.64 3.41 5.33
N ILE A 565 24.89 4.48 5.61
CA ILE A 565 24.86 5.18 6.89
C ILE A 565 24.37 4.22 7.99
N ARG A 566 23.30 3.45 7.74
CA ARG A 566 22.80 2.43 8.66
C ARG A 566 23.81 1.34 8.94
N GLN A 567 24.62 0.92 7.96
CA GLN A 567 25.62 -0.14 8.16
C GLN A 567 26.88 0.34 8.90
N HIS A 568 27.33 1.58 8.68
CA HIS A 568 28.64 2.05 9.19
C HIS A 568 28.56 3.09 10.30
N ILE A 569 27.49 3.88 10.35
CA ILE A 569 27.35 5.04 11.25
C ILE A 569 26.43 4.71 12.42
N LEU A 570 25.23 4.16 12.18
CA LEU A 570 24.27 3.87 13.25
C LEU A 570 24.80 2.91 14.34
N PRO A 571 25.54 1.83 14.01
CA PRO A 571 26.09 0.91 15.02
C PRO A 571 27.18 1.55 15.90
N LYS A 572 27.75 2.70 15.50
CA LYS A 572 28.72 3.44 16.31
C LYS A 572 28.06 4.34 17.37
N PHE A 573 26.81 4.76 17.13
CA PHE A 573 26.08 5.69 18.01
C PHE A 573 25.07 4.99 18.94
N PHE A 574 24.53 3.83 18.54
CA PHE A 574 23.52 3.10 19.29
C PHE A 574 24.04 1.71 19.70
N GLN A 575 23.68 1.25 20.90
CA GLN A 575 23.94 -0.13 21.30
C GLN A 575 23.20 -1.10 20.37
N SER A 576 23.86 -2.21 20.01
CA SER A 576 23.36 -3.15 19.01
C SER A 576 21.97 -3.73 19.33
N HIS A 577 21.63 -3.89 20.61
CA HIS A 577 20.31 -4.36 21.06
C HIS A 577 19.20 -3.35 20.75
N HIS A 578 19.40 -2.08 21.13
CA HIS A 578 18.40 -1.02 20.88
C HIS A 578 18.23 -0.73 19.39
N LEU A 579 19.32 -0.79 18.61
CA LEU A 579 19.24 -0.63 17.16
C LEU A 579 18.51 -1.80 16.50
N TRP A 580 18.69 -3.01 17.00
CA TRP A 580 17.99 -4.19 16.51
C TRP A 580 16.48 -4.05 16.74
N GLU A 581 16.02 -3.69 17.93
CA GLU A 581 14.58 -3.53 18.20
C GLU A 581 13.92 -2.38 17.42
N LEU A 582 14.66 -1.29 17.17
CA LEU A 582 14.17 -0.13 16.40
C LEU A 582 14.17 -0.34 14.88
N ASP A 583 14.90 -1.35 14.38
CA ASP A 583 15.12 -1.62 12.96
C ASP A 583 14.78 -3.08 12.57
N ALA A 584 14.32 -3.91 13.52
CA ALA A 584 13.92 -5.28 13.29
C ALA A 584 12.73 -5.30 12.32
N ALA A 585 12.80 -6.22 11.36
CA ALA A 585 11.75 -6.42 10.37
C ALA A 585 10.48 -7.04 10.97
N GLU A 586 10.56 -7.64 12.16
CA GLU A 586 9.44 -8.28 12.85
C GLU A 586 8.71 -7.25 13.72
N TYR A 587 7.42 -7.04 13.44
CA TYR A 587 6.54 -6.19 14.21
C TYR A 587 5.87 -7.02 15.30
N GLU A 588 6.24 -6.79 16.55
CA GLU A 588 5.54 -7.35 17.71
C GLU A 588 4.76 -6.22 18.40
N GLU A 589 3.44 -6.33 18.38
CA GLU A 589 2.57 -5.52 19.23
C GLU A 589 2.32 -6.24 20.54
N ILE A 590 2.57 -5.56 21.65
CA ILE A 590 2.31 -6.09 22.99
C ILE A 590 0.96 -5.54 23.46
N ALA A 591 0.12 -6.41 24.02
CA ALA A 591 -1.13 -6.00 24.62
C ALA A 591 -0.87 -5.12 25.87
N GLY A 592 -1.51 -3.96 25.96
CA GLY A 592 -1.46 -3.11 27.14
C GLY A 592 -1.96 -3.84 28.39
N ALA A 593 -1.46 -3.46 29.56
CA ALA A 593 -1.81 -4.09 30.83
C ALA A 593 -3.35 -4.06 31.06
N PRO A 594 -3.99 -5.17 31.47
CA PRO A 594 -5.43 -5.21 31.63
C PRO A 594 -5.87 -4.28 32.76
N GLN A 595 -6.90 -3.50 32.46
CA GLN A 595 -7.60 -2.65 33.43
C GLN A 595 -8.28 -3.57 34.46
N ARG A 596 -7.99 -3.41 35.76
CA ARG A 596 -8.91 -3.87 36.81
C ARG A 596 -10.20 -3.06 36.62
N SER A 597 -11.21 -3.64 35.98
CA SER A 597 -12.53 -3.03 35.86
C SER A 597 -13.13 -2.89 37.27
N LEU A 598 -13.35 -1.64 37.68
CA LEU A 598 -14.19 -1.35 38.84
C LEU A 598 -15.62 -1.67 38.41
N SER A 599 -16.16 -2.77 38.90
CA SER A 599 -17.51 -3.24 38.61
C SER A 599 -18.53 -2.19 39.10
N PHE A 600 -19.13 -1.44 38.18
CA PHE A 600 -20.39 -0.76 38.44
C PHE A 600 -21.50 -1.57 37.79
N SER A 601 -22.25 -2.27 38.64
CA SER A 601 -23.45 -3.02 38.27
C SER A 601 -24.51 -2.06 37.73
N LEU A 602 -24.80 -2.16 36.44
CA LEU A 602 -26.03 -1.64 35.86
C LEU A 602 -26.72 -2.81 35.14
N ARG A 603 -27.88 -3.15 35.70
CA ARG A 603 -28.78 -4.24 35.34
C ARG A 603 -29.23 -4.09 33.88
N GLU A 604 -28.74 -4.96 33.00
CA GLU A 604 -29.26 -5.14 31.63
C GLU A 604 -30.64 -5.79 31.70
N MET A 605 -31.58 -5.22 30.93
CA MET A 605 -32.90 -5.77 30.67
C MET A 605 -32.80 -6.58 29.37
N GLU A 606 -33.09 -7.87 29.46
CA GLU A 606 -33.07 -8.83 28.35
C GLU A 606 -34.10 -8.46 27.26
N VAL A 607 -33.69 -8.60 26.00
CA VAL A 607 -34.59 -8.68 24.83
C VAL A 607 -34.14 -9.89 23.99
N PRO A 608 -35.06 -10.75 23.51
CA PRO A 608 -34.73 -12.07 22.99
C PRO A 608 -34.23 -12.07 21.54
N VAL A 609 -33.53 -13.16 21.23
CA VAL A 609 -32.91 -13.55 19.96
C VAL A 609 -33.95 -13.79 18.87
N GLU A 610 -33.75 -13.20 17.68
CA GLU A 610 -34.03 -13.83 16.37
C GLU A 610 -33.42 -13.02 15.23
N GLY A 611 -32.59 -13.67 14.40
CA GLY A 611 -32.01 -13.12 13.18
C GLY A 611 -30.54 -13.54 12.99
N GLU A 612 -30.26 -14.34 11.98
CA GLU A 612 -28.90 -14.60 11.50
C GLU A 612 -28.24 -13.27 11.11
N VAL A 613 -27.38 -12.73 11.98
CA VAL A 613 -26.58 -11.55 11.66
C VAL A 613 -25.40 -12.00 10.82
N GLU A 614 -25.44 -11.74 9.51
CA GLU A 614 -24.25 -11.70 8.68
C GLU A 614 -23.31 -10.64 9.26
N ILE A 615 -22.30 -11.09 10.02
CA ILE A 615 -21.21 -10.24 10.49
C ILE A 615 -20.48 -9.73 9.24
N CYS A 616 -20.56 -8.42 9.00
CA CYS A 616 -19.95 -7.76 7.84
C CYS A 616 -18.42 -7.92 7.86
N ASP A 617 -17.84 -8.23 6.70
CA ASP A 617 -16.40 -8.48 6.51
C ASP A 617 -15.50 -7.32 7.01
N ALA A 618 -16.09 -6.13 7.08
CA ALA A 618 -15.53 -4.85 7.50
C ALA A 618 -15.31 -4.71 9.03
N GLU A 619 -16.18 -5.29 9.86
CA GLU A 619 -16.16 -5.12 11.32
C GLU A 619 -15.07 -6.00 11.97
N ILE A 620 -14.93 -7.21 11.44
CA ILE A 620 -13.81 -8.12 11.74
C ILE A 620 -12.47 -7.54 11.25
N LEU A 621 -12.48 -6.81 10.12
CA LEU A 621 -11.29 -6.12 9.60
C LEU A 621 -10.78 -5.07 10.60
N ASP A 622 -11.67 -4.28 11.19
CA ASP A 622 -11.31 -3.22 12.15
C ASP A 622 -10.93 -3.76 13.53
N GLU A 623 -11.44 -4.94 13.90
CA GLU A 623 -11.12 -5.59 15.18
C GLU A 623 -9.80 -6.41 15.13
N LEU A 624 -9.50 -7.02 13.97
CA LEU A 624 -8.28 -7.79 13.74
C LEU A 624 -7.12 -6.95 13.22
N THR A 625 -7.40 -5.75 12.75
CA THR A 625 -6.37 -4.87 12.22
C THR A 625 -6.16 -3.67 13.12
N THR A 626 -4.90 -3.29 13.28
CA THR A 626 -4.55 -2.06 13.99
C THR A 626 -5.05 -0.88 13.15
N ASN A 627 -5.00 0.36 13.67
CA ASN A 627 -5.27 1.55 12.84
C ASN A 627 -4.40 1.59 11.55
N ARG A 628 -3.39 0.71 11.43
CA ARG A 628 -2.47 0.52 10.31
C ARG A 628 -2.95 -0.48 9.25
N GLY A 629 -3.97 -1.26 9.55
CA GLY A 629 -4.34 -2.35 8.69
C GLY A 629 -3.37 -3.55 8.70
N GLU A 630 -2.47 -3.66 9.67
CA GLU A 630 -1.65 -4.86 9.92
C GLU A 630 -2.45 -5.85 10.79
N LEU A 631 -2.19 -7.15 10.70
CA LEU A 631 -2.89 -8.14 11.52
C LEU A 631 -2.32 -8.13 12.94
N ARG A 632 -3.19 -8.03 13.95
CA ARG A 632 -2.80 -8.14 15.35
C ARG A 632 -2.19 -9.51 15.62
N ILE A 633 -0.86 -9.60 15.73
CA ILE A 633 -0.19 -10.75 16.32
C ILE A 633 -0.29 -10.56 17.84
N ARG A 634 -1.25 -11.22 18.48
CA ARG A 634 -1.37 -11.24 19.94
C ARG A 634 -0.53 -12.39 20.49
N THR A 635 0.75 -12.18 20.75
CA THR A 635 1.49 -13.09 21.63
C THR A 635 1.14 -12.74 23.07
N SER A 636 0.26 -13.52 23.72
CA SER A 636 0.24 -13.51 25.19
C SER A 636 1.49 -14.24 25.65
N SER A 637 2.54 -13.53 26.02
CA SER A 637 3.66 -14.16 26.72
C SER A 637 3.13 -14.65 28.08
N PHE A 638 2.74 -15.91 28.16
CA PHE A 638 2.67 -16.64 29.43
C PHE A 638 4.11 -16.90 29.88
N GLY A 639 4.74 -15.85 30.41
CA GLY A 639 5.93 -15.91 31.22
C GLY A 639 5.56 -15.33 32.58
N ASP A 640 5.05 -16.20 33.44
CA ASP A 640 4.76 -15.92 34.84
C ASP A 640 6.11 -15.75 35.57
N ASP A 641 6.70 -14.56 35.47
CA ASP A 641 7.86 -14.11 36.26
C ASP A 641 7.94 -12.58 36.27
N ARG A 642 6.82 -11.90 36.60
CA ARG A 642 6.86 -10.49 37.02
C ARG A 642 7.12 -10.44 38.52
N LEU A 643 8.39 -10.52 38.90
CA LEU A 643 8.87 -10.02 40.19
C LEU A 643 8.34 -8.58 40.39
N PRO A 644 7.66 -8.27 41.50
CA PRO A 644 7.21 -6.91 41.75
C PRO A 644 8.44 -6.04 42.05
N GLN A 645 8.82 -5.16 41.11
CA GLN A 645 9.73 -4.06 41.41
C GLN A 645 9.04 -3.12 42.42
N VAL A 646 9.41 -3.30 43.68
CA VAL A 646 9.09 -2.43 44.80
C VAL A 646 9.72 -1.06 44.53
N HIS A 647 8.90 -0.02 44.38
CA HIS A 647 9.34 1.36 44.45
C HIS A 647 9.89 1.68 45.86
N PRO A 648 11.13 2.20 46.00
CA PRO A 648 11.58 2.70 47.29
C PRO A 648 10.86 4.02 47.59
N LYS A 649 9.98 4.02 48.59
CA LYS A 649 9.55 5.25 49.26
C LYS A 649 10.76 5.82 49.99
N GLY A 650 11.22 6.99 49.57
CA GLY A 650 12.20 7.77 50.31
C GLY A 650 11.60 8.19 51.65
N ASN A 651 12.13 7.64 52.74
CA ASN A 651 12.01 8.25 54.06
C ASN A 651 13.02 9.39 54.11
N VAL A 652 12.51 10.61 54.08
CA VAL A 652 13.20 11.79 54.60
C VAL A 652 13.12 11.70 56.12
N GLN A 653 14.25 11.43 56.77
CA GLN A 653 14.49 11.78 58.16
C GLN A 653 15.74 12.65 58.18
N SER A 654 15.53 13.92 58.52
CA SER A 654 16.55 14.89 58.91
C SER A 654 16.00 15.54 60.16
N GLU A 655 16.71 15.33 61.28
CA GLU A 655 16.61 16.00 62.58
C GLU A 655 15.32 15.85 63.41
#